data_AF-A0A2G6DU13-F1
#
_entry.id   AF-A0A2G6DU13-F1
#
_cell.length_a   1.000
_cell.length_b   1.000
_cell.length_c   1.000
_cell.angle_alpha   90.00
_cell.angle_beta   90.00
_cell.angle_gamma   90.00
#
_symmetry.space_group_name_H-M   'P 1'
#
loop_
_entity.id
_entity.type
_entity.pdbx_description
1 polymer ?
#
loop_
_entity_poly.entity_id
_entity_poly.type
_entity_poly.pdbx_seq_one_letter_code
_entity_poly.pdbx_strand_id
1 'polypeptide(L)'
;MVSGSPSHPKKPMSVGSGLAAYLGVSALAGVLVAGLALPVVGTGASAANSSVGFFDSLPGDMDIGSMSQQSRLLYRDGSTMATFYYENRVLVPLSNVAPIMRQAVIAIEDWRFYEHSGADPRGIIRAAVNNALGRDTQGASTLTQQWIRNVLLDQARSAGDEEEIRRLLTPDEGRKVREIKLAIAAEKEYTKDQILENYLNIALFGNNQYGVQTASQRYLSKNADALNLQDAALLAGMIQSPSRYDPIRHPQIAQERRNTVLKRMLVLKIITQEQYDKAAAIPVAQQIKPTKPSNGCSQAGSAAFFCDYVTRIISSDPAFGENAAERQRLLYRGGLTIQTTLDRQKQEAAYNSVTQAVEPSDPSGAAASLVSVQPGTGRIVAMTQNRAYDPRTNAPPGTTAINYNVDAAHGGGNGFQTGSTFKPFTLATWLESGHTLTELVNANQIGYPMRSFKTSCTQLGGPVYRPGNSEGRDAGYISALQATYNSVNTGYVNMASKLDLCKIRDTANKLGVERADGQDITVTPAMVLGTNEIAPLTMANAFATFAADGKYCTPVAIEKTTTPDGMELKKPAAECKEVLSPNTASGVNAALQQVVQRGTGRRLGIGRPAAGKTGTTNLRRLRINGVYRSMVYGATIAGPAWQRYMREALQGTEVTHFSKATQNWDLVERAKVPWVNGQPRDVAIGRLAKSGFPSYVAGEEHNDSVPPGHVIRTTPTGGSTTRVGRSVGLYISRGPQASPSPSENGEDDGDGNGGGNGDDENRGDNGSDENRGDNDQRPGGGGNEDVWRGIGTMAAAGLGVFGYAAGYEVRAFQLRRVSAAVLPAGERPLRILHISDMHLTPRRRETIEWVAGLAALEPDLVVNTGDNLAHLDAVPSALEAMGPLLDRPGAFVMGSNDYYGPLKSNPLRYLFGDSREDAVGPPLPVNDLIDGMLRHGWVDVNNRRDRLVADGRILELVGVDDPHLGRDNYPSQRAADDVAATLGVTHAPYLRVVDAMIADGAGMVLAGHTHGGQVNLPGYGPLVSNCDLPPRYAKGLHRWSWALHPSRLSGWRARRKRH
;
A
#
# COMPACT_ATOMS: atom_id res chain seq x y z
N MET A 1 -69.89 -22.07 -33.06
CA MET A 1 -69.85 -21.23 -31.83
C MET A 1 -68.71 -20.25 -32.06
N VAL A 2 -68.91 -18.97 -32.43
CA VAL A 2 -69.77 -17.88 -31.90
C VAL A 2 -69.09 -17.11 -30.76
N SER A 3 -69.14 -15.78 -30.84
CA SER A 3 -68.45 -14.75 -30.03
C SER A 3 -66.92 -14.65 -30.24
N GLY A 4 -66.30 -13.46 -30.26
CA GLY A 4 -66.90 -12.12 -30.31
C GLY A 4 -65.88 -11.00 -30.04
N SER A 5 -65.51 -10.21 -31.06
CA SER A 5 -64.46 -9.19 -30.94
C SER A 5 -64.97 -7.84 -30.40
N PRO A 6 -64.27 -7.20 -29.46
CA PRO A 6 -64.34 -5.75 -29.25
C PRO A 6 -63.36 -5.02 -30.19
N SER A 7 -63.88 -4.18 -31.07
CA SER A 7 -63.05 -3.37 -31.99
C SER A 7 -62.63 -2.04 -31.36
N HIS A 8 -61.33 -1.86 -31.08
CA HIS A 8 -60.81 -0.55 -30.70
C HIS A 8 -60.81 0.43 -31.89
N PRO A 9 -61.17 1.72 -31.69
CA PRO A 9 -61.22 2.69 -32.77
C PRO A 9 -59.80 3.10 -33.21
N LYS A 10 -59.50 2.91 -34.50
CA LYS A 10 -58.30 3.51 -35.12
C LYS A 10 -58.49 5.03 -35.18
N LYS A 11 -57.72 5.79 -34.41
CA LYS A 11 -57.58 7.24 -34.63
C LYS A 11 -57.04 7.46 -36.06
N PRO A 12 -57.58 8.40 -36.85
CA PRO A 12 -56.99 8.74 -38.13
C PRO A 12 -55.62 9.39 -37.90
N MET A 13 -54.57 8.85 -38.53
CA MET A 13 -53.31 9.58 -38.67
C MET A 13 -53.56 10.81 -39.53
N SER A 14 -53.25 12.00 -39.02
CA SER A 14 -53.36 13.22 -39.83
C SER A 14 -52.27 13.21 -40.90
N VAL A 15 -52.64 13.40 -42.16
CA VAL A 15 -51.69 13.38 -43.30
C VAL A 15 -50.58 14.43 -43.11
N GLY A 16 -50.88 15.52 -42.40
CA GLY A 16 -49.92 16.55 -42.02
C GLY A 16 -48.75 16.07 -41.14
N SER A 17 -48.91 15.06 -40.27
CA SER A 17 -47.80 14.60 -39.43
C SER A 17 -46.75 13.80 -40.23
N GLY A 18 -47.19 13.06 -41.25
CA GLY A 18 -46.29 12.42 -42.21
C GLY A 18 -45.56 13.44 -43.08
N LEU A 19 -46.28 14.46 -43.57
CA LEU A 19 -45.72 15.51 -44.41
C LEU A 19 -44.70 16.38 -43.64
N ALA A 20 -45.01 16.75 -42.39
CA ALA A 20 -44.09 17.52 -41.53
C ALA A 20 -42.81 16.74 -41.20
N ALA A 21 -42.91 15.43 -40.93
CA ALA A 21 -41.74 14.57 -40.74
C ALA A 21 -40.91 14.46 -42.03
N TYR A 22 -41.55 14.29 -43.19
CA TYR A 22 -40.86 14.20 -44.48
C TYR A 22 -40.16 15.51 -44.87
N LEU A 23 -40.83 16.66 -44.68
CA LEU A 23 -40.26 17.99 -44.90
C LEU A 23 -39.13 18.30 -43.91
N GLY A 24 -39.26 17.92 -42.63
CA GLY A 24 -38.20 18.05 -41.63
C GLY A 24 -36.96 17.22 -41.97
N VAL A 25 -37.14 15.96 -42.39
CA VAL A 25 -36.04 15.10 -42.86
C VAL A 25 -35.42 15.62 -44.17
N SER A 26 -36.24 16.13 -45.10
CA SER A 26 -35.74 16.74 -46.34
C SER A 26 -34.97 18.03 -46.08
N ALA A 27 -35.39 18.85 -45.11
CA ALA A 27 -34.68 20.04 -44.69
C ALA A 27 -33.35 19.70 -43.98
N LEU A 28 -33.35 18.73 -43.05
CA LEU A 28 -32.12 18.25 -42.40
C LEU A 28 -31.13 17.62 -43.39
N ALA A 29 -31.62 16.82 -44.34
CA ALA A 29 -30.80 16.27 -45.42
C ALA A 29 -30.28 17.38 -46.35
N GLY A 30 -31.12 18.37 -46.69
CA GLY A 30 -30.74 19.54 -47.48
C GLY A 30 -29.66 20.38 -46.79
N VAL A 31 -29.77 20.61 -45.48
CA VAL A 31 -28.76 21.33 -44.67
C VAL A 31 -27.47 20.52 -44.55
N LEU A 32 -27.53 19.19 -44.40
CA LEU A 32 -26.34 18.32 -44.41
C LEU A 32 -25.64 18.30 -45.78
N VAL A 33 -26.40 18.22 -46.88
CA VAL A 33 -25.85 18.27 -48.24
C VAL A 33 -25.29 19.65 -48.56
N ALA A 34 -25.97 20.74 -48.16
CA ALA A 34 -25.45 22.10 -48.30
C ALA A 34 -24.17 22.31 -47.48
N GLY A 35 -24.15 21.86 -46.22
CA GLY A 35 -22.97 21.92 -45.34
C GLY A 35 -21.76 21.16 -45.89
N LEU A 36 -21.98 20.07 -46.63
CA LEU A 36 -20.92 19.31 -47.32
C LEU A 36 -20.57 19.87 -48.72
N ALA A 37 -21.46 20.64 -49.36
CA ALA A 37 -21.24 21.26 -50.67
C ALA A 37 -20.65 22.69 -50.60
N LEU A 38 -20.52 23.25 -49.39
CA LEU A 38 -19.97 24.59 -49.11
C LEU A 38 -18.43 24.76 -49.24
N PRO A 39 -17.68 23.94 -50.01
CA PRO A 39 -16.40 24.39 -50.57
C PRO A 39 -16.48 25.10 -51.94
N VAL A 40 -17.59 25.00 -52.69
CA VAL A 40 -17.53 25.17 -54.17
C VAL A 40 -18.14 26.48 -54.70
N VAL A 41 -19.11 27.13 -54.03
CA VAL A 41 -19.78 28.34 -54.54
C VAL A 41 -20.05 29.37 -53.45
N GLY A 42 -19.46 30.57 -53.55
CA GLY A 42 -19.82 31.73 -52.72
C GLY A 42 -18.64 32.57 -52.22
N THR A 43 -18.17 33.52 -53.03
CA THR A 43 -17.15 34.50 -52.61
C THR A 43 -17.74 35.54 -51.64
N GLY A 44 -17.49 35.39 -50.33
CA GLY A 44 -17.91 36.34 -49.29
C GLY A 44 -16.94 36.33 -48.10
N ALA A 45 -16.14 37.37 -47.94
CA ALA A 45 -15.02 37.37 -47.01
C ALA A 45 -15.38 37.93 -45.62
N SER A 46 -15.53 37.04 -44.64
CA SER A 46 -15.35 37.34 -43.19
C SER A 46 -15.30 36.08 -42.31
N ALA A 47 -16.02 35.01 -42.66
CA ALA A 47 -16.17 33.83 -41.79
C ALA A 47 -15.26 32.62 -42.15
N ALA A 48 -14.66 32.58 -43.34
CA ALA A 48 -13.99 31.37 -43.85
C ALA A 48 -12.60 31.10 -43.26
N ASN A 49 -11.78 32.14 -43.04
CA ASN A 49 -10.35 31.97 -42.74
C ASN A 49 -10.09 31.28 -41.39
N SER A 50 -10.93 31.49 -40.38
CA SER A 50 -10.80 30.83 -39.08
C SER A 50 -11.00 29.32 -39.18
N SER A 51 -11.92 28.87 -40.04
CA SER A 51 -12.26 27.46 -40.23
C SER A 51 -11.17 26.71 -41.00
N VAL A 52 -10.67 27.30 -42.09
CA VAL A 52 -9.59 26.69 -42.91
C VAL A 52 -8.27 26.71 -42.15
N GLY A 53 -7.93 27.83 -41.50
CA GLY A 53 -6.72 27.93 -40.67
C GLY A 53 -6.67 26.91 -39.54
N PHE A 54 -7.81 26.61 -38.89
CA PHE A 54 -7.90 25.52 -37.91
C PHE A 54 -7.78 24.13 -38.55
N PHE A 55 -8.28 23.96 -39.77
CA PHE A 55 -8.21 22.67 -40.47
C PHE A 55 -6.78 22.33 -40.91
N ASP A 56 -6.01 23.31 -41.36
CA ASP A 56 -4.62 23.13 -41.84
C ASP A 56 -3.57 23.17 -40.71
N SER A 57 -3.84 23.85 -39.59
CA SER A 57 -2.90 23.91 -38.44
C SER A 57 -2.92 22.68 -37.51
N LEU A 58 -3.88 21.79 -37.66
CA LEU A 58 -3.86 20.47 -37.00
C LEU A 58 -2.91 19.53 -37.76
N PRO A 59 -1.84 18.98 -37.14
CA PRO A 59 -0.87 18.11 -37.82
C PRO A 59 -1.54 16.91 -38.51
N GLY A 60 -0.92 16.45 -39.60
CA GLY A 60 -1.39 15.32 -40.42
C GLY A 60 -0.69 14.00 -40.10
N ASP A 61 0.37 14.10 -39.32
CA ASP A 61 1.35 13.13 -38.89
C ASP A 61 1.07 12.72 -37.43
N MET A 62 0.87 11.41 -37.19
CA MET A 62 0.44 10.90 -35.90
C MET A 62 1.46 9.93 -35.32
N ASP A 63 2.29 10.41 -34.39
CA ASP A 63 3.00 9.50 -33.49
C ASP A 63 1.99 8.86 -32.53
N ILE A 64 1.67 7.60 -32.78
CA ILE A 64 0.78 6.77 -31.95
C ILE A 64 1.51 6.28 -30.69
N GLY A 65 2.85 6.35 -30.66
CA GLY A 65 3.68 5.90 -29.55
C GLY A 65 3.56 4.40 -29.27
N SER A 66 4.09 3.98 -28.13
CA SER A 66 3.88 2.63 -27.61
C SER A 66 2.70 2.62 -26.62
N MET A 67 1.74 1.72 -26.85
CA MET A 67 0.64 1.49 -25.91
C MET A 67 1.18 0.96 -24.57
N SER A 68 0.68 1.51 -23.47
CA SER A 68 0.97 1.03 -22.11
C SER A 68 0.69 -0.46 -21.97
N GLN A 69 1.58 -1.21 -21.33
CA GLN A 69 1.49 -2.66 -21.15
C GLN A 69 1.89 -3.08 -19.73
N GLN A 70 1.29 -4.18 -19.24
CA GLN A 70 1.67 -4.71 -17.93
C GLN A 70 3.08 -5.31 -17.95
N SER A 71 3.88 -4.97 -16.94
CA SER A 71 5.15 -5.65 -16.69
C SER A 71 4.92 -6.95 -15.92
N ARG A 72 5.77 -7.96 -16.17
CA ARG A 72 5.75 -9.28 -15.53
C ARG A 72 7.06 -9.53 -14.81
N LEU A 73 6.98 -9.82 -13.52
CA LEU A 73 8.09 -10.32 -12.72
C LEU A 73 8.02 -11.85 -12.69
N LEU A 74 9.11 -12.52 -13.04
CA LEU A 74 9.19 -13.97 -13.17
C LEU A 74 10.20 -14.56 -12.17
N TYR A 75 9.90 -15.76 -11.67
CA TYR A 75 10.91 -16.63 -11.05
C TYR A 75 12.00 -16.99 -12.07
N ARG A 76 13.12 -17.55 -11.59
CA ARG A 76 14.22 -18.01 -12.45
C ARG A 76 13.78 -19.05 -13.50
N ASP A 77 12.76 -19.85 -13.19
CA ASP A 77 12.17 -20.85 -14.10
C ASP A 77 11.24 -20.25 -15.20
N GLY A 78 11.04 -18.92 -15.20
CA GLY A 78 10.17 -18.22 -16.13
C GLY A 78 8.69 -18.20 -15.74
N SER A 79 8.29 -18.84 -14.64
CA SER A 79 6.92 -18.75 -14.14
C SER A 79 6.64 -17.39 -13.48
N THR A 80 5.43 -16.86 -13.67
CA THR A 80 5.06 -15.53 -13.16
C THR A 80 5.00 -15.49 -11.64
N MET A 81 5.71 -14.52 -11.06
CA MET A 81 5.73 -14.19 -9.64
C MET A 81 4.75 -13.06 -9.31
N ALA A 82 4.78 -11.98 -10.12
CA ALA A 82 3.91 -10.82 -9.96
C ALA A 82 3.73 -10.08 -11.30
N THR A 83 2.80 -9.14 -11.32
CA THR A 83 2.52 -8.25 -12.46
C THR A 83 2.32 -6.81 -11.98
N PHE A 84 2.65 -5.84 -12.82
CA PHE A 84 2.59 -4.40 -12.52
C PHE A 84 1.93 -3.65 -13.67
N TYR A 85 0.86 -2.91 -13.37
CA TYR A 85 0.18 -2.07 -14.36
C TYR A 85 -0.57 -0.89 -13.73
N TYR A 86 -0.62 0.24 -14.44
CA TYR A 86 -1.70 1.21 -14.28
C TYR A 86 -2.94 0.83 -15.09
N GLU A 87 -2.75 0.25 -16.27
CA GLU A 87 -3.81 -0.26 -17.16
C GLU A 87 -3.48 -1.70 -17.54
N ASN A 88 -4.32 -2.69 -17.22
CA ASN A 88 -3.96 -4.09 -17.50
C ASN A 88 -4.11 -4.42 -18.99
N ARG A 89 -3.02 -4.28 -19.73
CA ARG A 89 -2.94 -4.55 -21.17
C ARG A 89 -1.84 -5.55 -21.50
N VAL A 90 -2.19 -6.50 -22.37
CA VAL A 90 -1.28 -7.44 -23.04
C VAL A 90 -1.61 -7.35 -24.52
N LEU A 91 -0.66 -6.91 -25.33
CA LEU A 91 -0.84 -6.87 -26.78
C LEU A 91 -0.84 -8.30 -27.34
N VAL A 92 -1.77 -8.59 -28.24
CA VAL A 92 -1.77 -9.79 -29.07
C VAL A 92 -1.97 -9.42 -30.55
N PRO A 93 -1.27 -10.06 -31.48
CA PRO A 93 -1.54 -9.87 -32.91
C PRO A 93 -2.94 -10.39 -33.25
N LEU A 94 -3.55 -9.85 -34.29
CA LEU A 94 -4.93 -10.15 -34.69
C LEU A 94 -5.12 -11.64 -34.98
N SER A 95 -4.08 -12.31 -35.50
CA SER A 95 -4.01 -13.77 -35.67
C SER A 95 -4.40 -14.54 -34.41
N ASN A 96 -4.02 -14.02 -33.25
CA ASN A 96 -4.20 -14.63 -31.93
C ASN A 96 -5.50 -14.14 -31.24
N VAL A 97 -6.39 -13.49 -31.99
CA VAL A 97 -7.78 -13.21 -31.59
C VAL A 97 -8.72 -14.07 -32.43
N ALA A 98 -9.64 -14.78 -31.79
CA ALA A 98 -10.59 -15.67 -32.44
C ALA A 98 -11.38 -14.94 -33.55
N PRO A 99 -11.53 -15.50 -34.77
CA PRO A 99 -12.27 -14.86 -35.85
C PRO A 99 -13.70 -14.44 -35.46
N ILE A 100 -14.37 -15.23 -34.61
CA ILE A 100 -15.72 -14.92 -34.12
C ILE A 100 -15.76 -13.71 -33.18
N MET A 101 -14.67 -13.39 -32.47
CA MET A 101 -14.54 -12.18 -31.66
C MET A 101 -14.33 -10.94 -32.52
N ARG A 102 -13.49 -11.04 -33.56
CA ARG A 102 -13.34 -9.98 -34.58
C ARG A 102 -14.70 -9.64 -35.21
N GLN A 103 -15.43 -10.68 -35.62
CA GLN A 103 -16.78 -10.56 -36.19
C GLN A 103 -17.81 -10.00 -35.20
N ALA A 104 -17.79 -10.40 -33.92
CA ALA A 104 -18.74 -9.91 -32.92
C ALA A 104 -18.59 -8.41 -32.64
N VAL A 105 -17.35 -7.93 -32.52
CA VAL A 105 -17.04 -6.50 -32.32
C VAL A 105 -17.47 -5.68 -33.53
N ILE A 106 -17.08 -6.09 -34.74
CA ILE A 106 -17.52 -5.44 -35.99
C ILE A 106 -19.05 -5.41 -36.08
N ALA A 107 -19.73 -6.53 -35.81
CA ALA A 107 -21.19 -6.63 -35.94
C ALA A 107 -21.97 -5.60 -35.09
N ILE A 108 -21.49 -5.31 -33.87
CA ILE A 108 -22.18 -4.43 -32.91
C ILE A 108 -21.70 -2.97 -32.96
N GLU A 109 -20.39 -2.73 -33.06
CA GLU A 109 -19.84 -1.37 -33.04
C GLU A 109 -19.86 -0.72 -34.44
N ASP A 110 -19.36 -1.41 -35.47
CA ASP A 110 -19.11 -0.83 -36.79
C ASP A 110 -19.27 -1.87 -37.91
N TRP A 111 -20.51 -2.27 -38.18
CA TRP A 111 -20.82 -3.37 -39.10
C TRP A 111 -20.43 -3.13 -40.56
N ARG A 112 -20.01 -1.91 -40.92
CA ARG A 112 -19.48 -1.53 -42.24
C ARG A 112 -18.02 -1.07 -42.17
N PHE A 113 -17.29 -1.52 -41.15
CA PHE A 113 -15.89 -1.15 -40.92
C PHE A 113 -15.00 -1.27 -42.17
N TYR A 114 -15.14 -2.32 -42.97
CA TYR A 114 -14.37 -2.52 -44.21
C TYR A 114 -14.92 -1.76 -45.44
N GLU A 115 -16.08 -1.10 -45.36
CA GLU A 115 -16.70 -0.36 -46.49
C GLU A 115 -16.44 1.16 -46.47
N HIS A 116 -15.96 1.72 -45.36
CA HIS A 116 -15.80 3.18 -45.17
C HIS A 116 -14.35 3.60 -44.94
N SER A 117 -14.08 4.90 -44.92
CA SER A 117 -12.74 5.49 -44.77
C SER A 117 -12.70 6.46 -43.59
N GLY A 118 -12.40 5.93 -42.40
CA GLY A 118 -12.27 6.66 -41.12
C GLY A 118 -13.61 7.13 -40.52
N ALA A 119 -14.58 7.51 -41.34
CA ALA A 119 -15.91 7.93 -40.96
C ALA A 119 -17.00 7.26 -41.81
N ASP A 120 -18.19 7.05 -41.22
CA ASP A 120 -19.35 6.46 -41.90
C ASP A 120 -20.50 7.49 -42.06
N PRO A 121 -20.58 8.22 -43.18
CA PRO A 121 -21.64 9.21 -43.41
C PRO A 121 -23.05 8.61 -43.34
N ARG A 122 -23.24 7.36 -43.82
CA ARG A 122 -24.53 6.65 -43.74
C ARG A 122 -24.87 6.31 -42.29
N GLY A 123 -23.87 5.96 -41.48
CA GLY A 123 -24.01 5.69 -40.04
C GLY A 123 -24.37 6.93 -39.23
N ILE A 124 -23.73 8.07 -39.54
CA ILE A 124 -24.02 9.39 -38.96
C ILE A 124 -25.45 9.82 -39.29
N ILE A 125 -25.86 9.78 -40.57
CA ILE A 125 -27.22 10.12 -41.00
C ILE A 125 -28.27 9.20 -40.34
N ARG A 126 -28.01 7.88 -40.32
CA ARG A 126 -28.87 6.90 -39.62
C ARG A 126 -29.02 7.22 -38.13
N ALA A 127 -27.92 7.57 -37.45
CA ALA A 127 -27.94 7.91 -36.04
C ALA A 127 -28.74 9.20 -35.79
N ALA A 128 -28.49 10.26 -36.56
CA ALA A 128 -29.23 11.51 -36.49
C ALA A 128 -30.74 11.30 -36.70
N VAL A 129 -31.15 10.52 -37.71
CA VAL A 129 -32.56 10.19 -37.98
C VAL A 129 -33.19 9.36 -36.87
N ASN A 130 -32.53 8.32 -36.36
CA ASN A 130 -33.09 7.51 -35.27
C ASN A 130 -33.24 8.31 -33.96
N ASN A 131 -32.24 9.11 -33.61
CA ASN A 131 -32.25 9.95 -32.41
C ASN A 131 -33.32 11.05 -32.52
N ALA A 132 -33.47 11.69 -33.68
CA ALA A 132 -34.52 12.69 -33.93
C ALA A 132 -35.95 12.10 -33.96
N LEU A 133 -36.07 10.80 -34.24
CA LEU A 133 -37.35 10.06 -34.17
C LEU A 133 -37.65 9.47 -32.78
N GLY A 134 -36.86 9.80 -31.75
CA GLY A 134 -37.09 9.34 -30.37
C GLY A 134 -36.95 7.82 -30.18
N ARG A 135 -36.12 7.17 -31.01
CA ARG A 135 -35.81 5.72 -30.90
C ARG A 135 -34.54 5.50 -30.08
N ASP A 136 -34.25 4.23 -29.77
CA ASP A 136 -33.00 3.79 -29.13
C ASP A 136 -31.79 4.53 -29.71
N THR A 137 -31.02 5.20 -28.83
CA THR A 137 -29.93 6.07 -29.25
C THR A 137 -28.82 5.29 -29.94
N GLN A 138 -28.58 5.60 -31.21
CA GLN A 138 -27.63 4.86 -32.06
C GLN A 138 -26.28 5.55 -32.14
N GLY A 139 -25.21 4.77 -32.02
CA GLY A 139 -23.84 5.25 -32.21
C GLY A 139 -23.54 5.69 -33.64
N ALA A 140 -22.76 6.76 -33.75
CA ALA A 140 -22.27 7.34 -35.01
C ALA A 140 -20.73 7.25 -35.17
N SER A 141 -20.01 6.75 -34.16
CA SER A 141 -18.55 6.60 -34.19
C SER A 141 -18.12 5.29 -34.83
N THR A 142 -17.05 5.32 -35.63
CA THR A 142 -16.41 4.14 -36.23
C THR A 142 -15.41 3.49 -35.28
N LEU A 143 -14.97 2.26 -35.56
CA LEU A 143 -13.91 1.59 -34.78
C LEU A 143 -12.61 2.40 -34.78
N THR A 144 -12.25 2.98 -35.92
CA THR A 144 -11.05 3.83 -36.09
C THR A 144 -11.12 5.08 -35.22
N GLN A 145 -12.27 5.77 -35.18
CA GLN A 145 -12.49 6.93 -34.31
C GLN A 145 -12.40 6.57 -32.83
N GLN A 146 -12.97 5.43 -32.43
CA GLN A 146 -12.84 4.94 -31.06
C GLN A 146 -11.38 4.57 -30.72
N TRP A 147 -10.64 3.95 -31.64
CA TRP A 147 -9.22 3.61 -31.47
C TRP A 147 -8.38 4.87 -31.22
N ILE A 148 -8.45 5.88 -32.08
CA ILE A 148 -7.67 7.12 -31.95
C ILE A 148 -7.98 7.82 -30.62
N ARG A 149 -9.25 7.94 -30.24
CA ARG A 149 -9.63 8.53 -28.94
C ARG A 149 -9.01 7.77 -27.76
N ASN A 150 -8.93 6.45 -27.83
CA ASN A 150 -8.35 5.63 -26.77
C ASN A 150 -6.81 5.73 -26.75
N VAL A 151 -6.14 5.88 -27.91
CA VAL A 151 -4.68 6.12 -28.01
C VAL A 151 -4.31 7.43 -27.34
N LEU A 152 -4.95 8.53 -27.76
CA LEU A 152 -4.67 9.86 -27.20
C LEU A 152 -4.91 9.90 -25.68
N LEU A 153 -5.88 9.12 -25.18
CA LEU A 153 -6.18 9.01 -23.75
C LEU A 153 -5.10 8.24 -22.98
N ASP A 154 -4.53 7.16 -23.54
CA ASP A 154 -3.40 6.45 -22.92
C ASP A 154 -2.10 7.28 -22.97
N GLN A 155 -1.88 8.01 -24.07
CA GLN A 155 -0.77 8.96 -24.20
C GLN A 155 -0.86 10.07 -23.12
N ALA A 156 -2.00 10.75 -23.01
CA ALA A 156 -2.20 11.81 -22.02
C ALA A 156 -2.05 11.27 -20.57
N ARG A 157 -2.58 10.08 -20.26
CA ARG A 157 -2.38 9.39 -18.97
C ARG A 157 -0.97 8.88 -18.72
N SER A 158 -0.15 8.73 -19.77
CA SER A 158 1.26 8.34 -19.66
C SER A 158 2.18 9.56 -19.49
N ALA A 159 1.74 10.73 -19.96
CA ALA A 159 2.38 12.02 -19.74
C ALA A 159 1.96 12.69 -18.42
N GLY A 160 0.75 12.42 -17.91
CA GLY A 160 0.13 13.15 -16.80
C GLY A 160 -0.59 14.44 -17.23
N ASP A 161 -1.00 14.52 -18.50
CA ASP A 161 -1.71 15.67 -19.07
C ASP A 161 -3.22 15.59 -18.77
N GLU A 162 -3.60 16.01 -17.56
CA GLU A 162 -5.01 16.07 -17.13
C GLU A 162 -5.85 17.06 -17.97
N GLU A 163 -5.24 18.06 -18.62
CA GLU A 163 -5.95 18.98 -19.51
C GLU A 163 -6.37 18.29 -20.82
N GLU A 164 -5.49 17.52 -21.45
CA GLU A 164 -5.82 16.71 -22.62
C GLU A 164 -6.71 15.51 -22.25
N ILE A 165 -6.55 14.89 -21.08
CA ILE A 165 -7.52 13.89 -20.56
C ILE A 165 -8.92 14.51 -20.47
N ARG A 166 -9.05 15.68 -19.83
CA ARG A 166 -10.34 16.38 -19.70
C ARG A 166 -10.89 16.76 -21.09
N ARG A 167 -10.04 17.21 -22.02
CA ARG A 167 -10.41 17.54 -23.40
C ARG A 167 -10.90 16.31 -24.19
N LEU A 168 -10.26 15.16 -24.05
CA LEU A 168 -10.62 13.92 -24.75
C LEU A 168 -11.90 13.26 -24.22
N LEU A 169 -12.24 13.50 -22.94
CA LEU A 169 -13.45 12.99 -22.30
C LEU A 169 -14.65 13.94 -22.40
N THR A 170 -14.44 15.24 -22.65
CA THR A 170 -15.52 16.25 -22.74
C THR A 170 -16.39 16.06 -24.00
N PRO A 171 -17.73 16.04 -23.90
CA PRO A 171 -18.60 16.01 -25.08
C PRO A 171 -18.71 17.37 -25.79
N ASP A 172 -17.71 17.72 -26.61
CA ASP A 172 -17.78 18.87 -27.53
C ASP A 172 -17.66 18.47 -29.03
N GLU A 173 -18.09 19.39 -29.89
CA GLU A 173 -18.13 19.20 -31.34
C GLU A 173 -16.74 19.29 -32.00
N GLY A 174 -15.86 20.17 -31.50
CA GLY A 174 -14.51 20.35 -32.02
C GLY A 174 -13.63 19.12 -31.82
N ARG A 175 -13.71 18.51 -30.63
CA ARG A 175 -13.10 17.20 -30.33
C ARG A 175 -13.63 16.11 -31.27
N LYS A 176 -14.93 16.10 -31.61
CA LYS A 176 -15.48 15.12 -32.55
C LYS A 176 -15.02 15.37 -34.00
N VAL A 177 -14.83 16.62 -34.41
CA VAL A 177 -14.20 16.96 -35.71
C VAL A 177 -12.72 16.53 -35.74
N ARG A 178 -11.96 16.76 -34.65
CA ARG A 178 -10.58 16.26 -34.50
C ARG A 178 -10.51 14.73 -34.56
N GLU A 179 -11.40 14.03 -33.85
CA GLU A 179 -11.54 12.56 -33.86
C GLU A 179 -11.81 12.03 -35.28
N ILE A 180 -12.61 12.74 -36.09
CA ILE A 180 -12.87 12.41 -37.49
C ILE A 180 -11.64 12.68 -38.38
N LYS A 181 -10.99 13.86 -38.28
CA LYS A 181 -9.78 14.18 -39.08
C LYS A 181 -8.68 13.16 -38.83
N LEU A 182 -8.40 12.86 -37.57
CA LEU A 182 -7.33 11.92 -37.18
C LEU A 182 -7.66 10.48 -37.58
N ALA A 183 -8.93 10.05 -37.52
CA ALA A 183 -9.33 8.75 -38.07
C ALA A 183 -9.12 8.65 -39.59
N ILE A 184 -9.45 9.71 -40.35
CA ILE A 184 -9.22 9.76 -41.81
C ILE A 184 -7.73 9.81 -42.16
N ALA A 185 -6.88 10.39 -41.31
CA ALA A 185 -5.43 10.32 -41.46
C ALA A 185 -4.92 8.89 -41.21
N ALA A 186 -5.31 8.28 -40.08
CA ALA A 186 -4.86 6.94 -39.69
C ALA A 186 -5.21 5.85 -40.73
N GLU A 187 -6.35 5.93 -41.43
CA GLU A 187 -6.68 4.95 -42.49
C GLU A 187 -5.89 5.11 -43.79
N LYS A 188 -5.01 6.13 -43.91
CA LYS A 188 -4.03 6.22 -44.99
C LYS A 188 -2.72 5.50 -44.66
N GLU A 189 -2.43 5.33 -43.37
CA GLU A 189 -1.18 4.76 -42.86
C GLU A 189 -1.36 3.30 -42.40
N TYR A 190 -2.51 2.98 -41.79
CA TYR A 190 -2.82 1.68 -41.20
C TYR A 190 -3.92 0.96 -41.99
N THR A 191 -3.70 -0.33 -42.26
CA THR A 191 -4.74 -1.19 -42.83
C THR A 191 -5.88 -1.44 -41.84
N LYS A 192 -7.07 -1.78 -42.35
CA LYS A 192 -8.25 -2.12 -41.52
C LYS A 192 -7.95 -3.21 -40.49
N ASP A 193 -7.13 -4.20 -40.83
CA ASP A 193 -6.76 -5.27 -39.89
C ASP A 193 -5.81 -4.77 -38.78
N GLN A 194 -4.86 -3.89 -39.08
CA GLN A 194 -4.03 -3.23 -38.05
C GLN A 194 -4.85 -2.31 -37.14
N ILE A 195 -5.80 -1.56 -37.70
CA ILE A 195 -6.74 -0.72 -36.92
C ILE A 195 -7.58 -1.60 -35.98
N LEU A 196 -8.08 -2.74 -36.47
CA LEU A 196 -8.85 -3.69 -35.67
C LEU A 196 -7.99 -4.36 -34.59
N GLU A 197 -6.74 -4.70 -34.89
CA GLU A 197 -5.75 -5.21 -33.94
C GLU A 197 -5.50 -4.22 -32.80
N ASN A 198 -5.17 -2.98 -33.13
CA ASN A 198 -4.88 -1.94 -32.15
C ASN A 198 -6.14 -1.57 -31.34
N TYR A 199 -7.31 -1.50 -31.97
CA TYR A 199 -8.60 -1.32 -31.27
C TYR A 199 -8.85 -2.44 -30.25
N LEU A 200 -8.73 -3.71 -30.69
CA LEU A 200 -8.95 -4.89 -29.85
C LEU A 200 -7.93 -4.99 -28.71
N ASN A 201 -6.77 -4.37 -28.84
CA ASN A 201 -5.74 -4.28 -27.79
C ASN A 201 -5.90 -3.08 -26.84
N ILE A 202 -6.54 -1.98 -27.26
CA ILE A 202 -6.70 -0.78 -26.42
C ILE A 202 -8.09 -0.61 -25.80
N ALA A 203 -9.13 -1.28 -26.30
CA ALA A 203 -10.50 -1.14 -25.80
C ALA A 203 -10.63 -1.53 -24.31
N LEU A 204 -11.38 -0.75 -23.54
CA LEU A 204 -11.64 -1.01 -22.12
C LEU A 204 -12.79 -2.03 -21.95
N PHE A 205 -12.52 -3.12 -21.23
CA PHE A 205 -13.49 -4.16 -20.86
C PHE A 205 -13.85 -4.13 -19.36
N GLY A 206 -13.69 -2.98 -18.70
CA GLY A 206 -14.03 -2.78 -17.29
C GLY A 206 -13.02 -3.41 -16.33
N ASN A 207 -13.16 -3.18 -15.02
CA ASN A 207 -12.24 -3.65 -13.98
C ASN A 207 -10.74 -3.42 -14.32
N ASN A 208 -10.41 -2.28 -14.92
CA ASN A 208 -9.07 -1.92 -15.38
C ASN A 208 -8.44 -2.89 -16.43
N GLN A 209 -9.25 -3.66 -17.16
CA GLN A 209 -8.79 -4.53 -18.25
C GLN A 209 -8.85 -3.78 -19.59
N TYR A 210 -7.69 -3.54 -20.20
CA TYR A 210 -7.59 -2.95 -21.53
C TYR A 210 -7.08 -4.02 -22.50
N GLY A 211 -7.82 -4.22 -23.58
CA GLY A 211 -7.54 -5.23 -24.57
C GLY A 211 -8.24 -6.58 -24.35
N VAL A 212 -8.54 -7.25 -25.45
CA VAL A 212 -9.32 -8.49 -25.49
C VAL A 212 -8.62 -9.66 -24.78
N GLN A 213 -7.28 -9.68 -24.78
CA GLN A 213 -6.50 -10.73 -24.14
C GLN A 213 -6.65 -10.70 -22.61
N THR A 214 -6.49 -9.52 -21.98
CA THR A 214 -6.64 -9.39 -20.52
C THR A 214 -8.09 -9.53 -20.10
N ALA A 215 -9.04 -9.07 -20.92
CA ALA A 215 -10.47 -9.32 -20.72
C ALA A 215 -10.82 -10.83 -20.72
N SER A 216 -10.35 -11.58 -21.72
CA SER A 216 -10.57 -13.04 -21.82
C SER A 216 -9.96 -13.76 -20.60
N GLN A 217 -8.74 -13.39 -20.19
CA GLN A 217 -8.08 -13.96 -19.02
C GLN A 217 -8.78 -13.59 -17.70
N ARG A 218 -9.28 -12.35 -17.57
CA ARG A 218 -9.97 -11.86 -16.37
C ARG A 218 -11.36 -12.46 -16.17
N TYR A 219 -12.17 -12.55 -17.22
CA TYR A 219 -13.58 -12.94 -17.11
C TYR A 219 -13.85 -14.41 -17.44
N LEU A 220 -13.03 -15.04 -18.30
CA LEU A 220 -13.30 -16.38 -18.85
C LEU A 220 -12.20 -17.41 -18.53
N SER A 221 -11.06 -16.99 -17.96
CA SER A 221 -9.85 -17.81 -17.81
C SER A 221 -9.35 -18.40 -19.15
N LYS A 222 -9.45 -17.63 -20.25
CA LYS A 222 -9.04 -18.03 -21.61
C LYS A 222 -8.08 -17.00 -22.22
N ASN A 223 -7.41 -17.39 -23.30
CA ASN A 223 -6.75 -16.45 -24.21
C ASN A 223 -7.79 -15.91 -25.24
N ALA A 224 -7.41 -14.92 -26.05
CA ALA A 224 -8.30 -14.32 -27.05
C ALA A 224 -8.54 -15.21 -28.29
N ASP A 225 -7.66 -16.16 -28.57
CA ASP A 225 -7.78 -17.17 -29.63
C ASP A 225 -8.83 -18.26 -29.31
N ALA A 226 -8.96 -18.61 -28.03
CA ALA A 226 -9.86 -19.65 -27.51
C ALA A 226 -11.31 -19.16 -27.23
N LEU A 227 -11.67 -17.95 -27.69
CA LEU A 227 -13.02 -17.40 -27.55
C LEU A 227 -14.02 -18.09 -28.49
N ASN A 228 -15.11 -18.59 -27.93
CA ASN A 228 -16.26 -19.11 -28.71
C ASN A 228 -17.30 -18.01 -28.99
N LEU A 229 -18.43 -18.36 -29.60
CA LEU A 229 -19.49 -17.42 -29.97
C LEU A 229 -20.07 -16.64 -28.77
N GLN A 230 -20.48 -17.32 -27.70
CA GLN A 230 -21.06 -16.66 -26.52
C GLN A 230 -20.02 -15.84 -25.75
N ASP A 231 -18.75 -16.25 -25.77
CA ASP A 231 -17.62 -15.51 -25.17
C ASP A 231 -17.32 -14.22 -25.94
N ALA A 232 -17.23 -14.32 -27.27
CA ALA A 232 -17.08 -13.20 -28.18
C ALA A 232 -18.23 -12.18 -28.04
N ALA A 233 -19.47 -12.66 -28.05
CA ALA A 233 -20.65 -11.81 -27.89
C ALA A 233 -20.73 -11.14 -26.51
N LEU A 234 -20.17 -11.76 -25.47
CA LEU A 234 -20.10 -11.17 -24.13
C LEU A 234 -19.10 -10.02 -24.11
N LEU A 235 -17.84 -10.29 -24.48
CA LEU A 235 -16.79 -9.28 -24.47
C LEU A 235 -17.09 -8.11 -25.41
N ALA A 236 -17.54 -8.39 -26.65
CA ALA A 236 -17.96 -7.34 -27.58
C ALA A 236 -19.16 -6.52 -27.05
N GLY A 237 -20.08 -7.16 -26.32
CA GLY A 237 -21.20 -6.48 -25.70
C GLY A 237 -20.79 -5.47 -24.62
N MET A 238 -19.74 -5.79 -23.86
CA MET A 238 -19.27 -4.98 -22.73
C MET A 238 -18.70 -3.62 -23.13
N ILE A 239 -18.04 -3.51 -24.30
CA ILE A 239 -17.25 -2.33 -24.71
C ILE A 239 -18.06 -1.03 -24.65
N GLN A 240 -19.34 -1.06 -25.01
CA GLN A 240 -20.24 0.10 -24.99
C GLN A 240 -20.37 0.76 -23.59
N SER A 241 -20.36 -0.03 -22.51
CA SER A 241 -20.50 0.48 -21.14
C SER A 241 -19.92 -0.54 -20.14
N PRO A 242 -18.60 -0.61 -20.01
CA PRO A 242 -17.95 -1.78 -19.40
C PRO A 242 -18.25 -1.98 -17.91
N SER A 243 -18.58 -0.91 -17.19
CA SER A 243 -19.01 -0.98 -15.79
C SER A 243 -20.46 -1.48 -15.65
N ARG A 244 -21.37 -1.03 -16.54
CA ARG A 244 -22.79 -1.44 -16.54
C ARG A 244 -22.95 -2.91 -16.95
N TYR A 245 -22.10 -3.38 -17.86
CA TYR A 245 -22.14 -4.73 -18.41
C TYR A 245 -21.08 -5.67 -17.77
N ASP A 246 -20.48 -5.30 -16.64
CA ASP A 246 -19.56 -6.16 -15.88
C ASP A 246 -20.27 -7.47 -15.50
N PRO A 247 -19.90 -8.63 -16.07
CA PRO A 247 -20.62 -9.87 -15.84
C PRO A 247 -20.40 -10.44 -14.43
N ILE A 248 -19.43 -9.94 -13.68
CA ILE A 248 -19.17 -10.32 -12.29
C ILE A 248 -20.16 -9.60 -11.35
N ARG A 249 -20.51 -8.34 -11.65
CA ARG A 249 -21.41 -7.50 -10.83
C ARG A 249 -22.86 -7.56 -11.28
N HIS A 250 -23.08 -7.62 -12.60
CA HIS A 250 -24.40 -7.45 -13.23
C HIS A 250 -24.68 -8.54 -14.29
N PRO A 251 -24.59 -9.84 -13.94
CA PRO A 251 -24.65 -10.94 -14.91
C PRO A 251 -25.93 -10.96 -15.76
N GLN A 252 -27.08 -10.49 -15.23
CA GLN A 252 -28.34 -10.38 -15.97
C GLN A 252 -28.27 -9.30 -17.06
N ILE A 253 -27.82 -8.09 -16.71
CA ILE A 253 -27.67 -6.97 -17.65
C ILE A 253 -26.60 -7.28 -18.71
N ALA A 254 -25.51 -7.94 -18.29
CA ALA A 254 -24.51 -8.48 -19.20
C ALA A 254 -25.10 -9.55 -20.14
N GLN A 255 -26.01 -10.41 -19.67
CA GLN A 255 -26.69 -11.41 -20.50
C GLN A 255 -27.63 -10.81 -21.54
N GLU A 256 -28.41 -9.78 -21.18
CA GLU A 256 -29.25 -9.03 -22.13
C GLU A 256 -28.41 -8.35 -23.22
N ARG A 257 -27.29 -7.72 -22.83
CA ARG A 257 -26.35 -7.10 -23.77
C ARG A 257 -25.66 -8.13 -24.67
N ARG A 258 -25.18 -9.25 -24.11
CA ARG A 258 -24.59 -10.41 -24.83
C ARG A 258 -25.59 -11.00 -25.83
N ASN A 259 -26.85 -11.17 -25.44
CA ASN A 259 -27.92 -11.62 -26.34
C ASN A 259 -28.25 -10.59 -27.43
N THR A 260 -28.08 -9.30 -27.15
CA THR A 260 -28.20 -8.23 -28.17
C THR A 260 -27.12 -8.33 -29.24
N VAL A 261 -25.86 -8.62 -28.87
CA VAL A 261 -24.77 -8.88 -29.83
C VAL A 261 -25.04 -10.13 -30.66
N LEU A 262 -25.44 -11.25 -30.02
CA LEU A 262 -25.84 -12.47 -30.73
C LEU A 262 -26.96 -12.18 -31.75
N LYS A 263 -27.99 -11.42 -31.37
CA LYS A 263 -29.11 -11.07 -32.25
C LYS A 263 -28.66 -10.17 -33.42
N ARG A 264 -27.69 -9.28 -33.17
CA ARG A 264 -27.08 -8.45 -34.21
C ARG A 264 -26.28 -9.29 -35.22
N MET A 265 -25.50 -10.26 -34.75
CA MET A 265 -24.77 -11.21 -35.61
C MET A 265 -25.71 -12.07 -36.46
N LEU A 266 -26.83 -12.53 -35.87
CA LEU A 266 -27.88 -13.27 -36.58
C LEU A 266 -28.53 -12.43 -37.70
N VAL A 267 -28.90 -11.16 -37.41
CA VAL A 267 -29.48 -10.24 -38.40
C VAL A 267 -28.51 -9.94 -39.55
N LEU A 268 -27.20 -9.92 -39.27
CA LEU A 268 -26.14 -9.79 -40.28
C LEU A 268 -25.76 -11.13 -40.97
N LYS A 269 -26.47 -12.23 -40.66
CA LYS A 269 -26.21 -13.60 -41.19
C LYS A 269 -24.80 -14.14 -40.89
N ILE A 270 -24.14 -13.64 -39.85
CA ILE A 270 -22.84 -14.13 -39.36
C ILE A 270 -23.01 -15.46 -38.62
N ILE A 271 -24.17 -15.68 -37.99
CA ILE A 271 -24.53 -16.92 -37.30
C ILE A 271 -25.92 -17.41 -37.72
N THR A 272 -26.18 -18.70 -37.54
CA THR A 272 -27.51 -19.32 -37.76
C THR A 272 -28.45 -19.09 -36.57
N GLN A 273 -29.75 -19.31 -36.79
CA GLN A 273 -30.75 -19.30 -35.71
C GLN A 273 -30.42 -20.32 -34.61
N GLU A 274 -30.02 -21.54 -35.00
CA GLU A 274 -29.61 -22.59 -34.07
C GLU A 274 -28.39 -22.19 -33.21
N GLN A 275 -27.41 -21.50 -33.81
CA GLN A 275 -26.26 -20.95 -33.08
C GLN A 275 -26.68 -19.83 -32.12
N TYR A 276 -27.59 -18.95 -32.54
CA TYR A 276 -28.17 -17.92 -31.68
C TYR A 276 -28.88 -18.54 -30.46
N ASP A 277 -29.78 -19.49 -30.68
CA ASP A 277 -30.60 -20.10 -29.62
C ASP A 277 -29.72 -20.85 -28.61
N LYS A 278 -28.75 -21.66 -29.09
CA LYS A 278 -27.78 -22.35 -28.23
C LYS A 278 -26.92 -21.39 -27.41
N ALA A 279 -26.44 -20.29 -28.00
CA ALA A 279 -25.60 -19.32 -27.31
C ALA A 279 -26.39 -18.43 -26.32
N ALA A 280 -27.61 -18.03 -26.68
CA ALA A 280 -28.45 -17.17 -25.85
C ALA A 280 -29.02 -17.89 -24.61
N ALA A 281 -29.21 -19.21 -24.70
CA ALA A 281 -29.68 -20.06 -23.60
C ALA A 281 -28.67 -20.25 -22.45
N ILE A 282 -27.36 -20.07 -22.71
CA ILE A 282 -26.31 -20.23 -21.68
C ILE A 282 -26.32 -19.02 -20.74
N PRO A 283 -26.57 -19.18 -19.42
CA PRO A 283 -26.53 -18.08 -18.48
C PRO A 283 -25.13 -17.49 -18.35
N VAL A 284 -24.99 -16.15 -18.34
CA VAL A 284 -23.65 -15.51 -18.23
C VAL A 284 -22.93 -15.91 -16.94
N ALA A 285 -23.65 -16.06 -15.84
CA ALA A 285 -23.10 -16.53 -14.56
C ALA A 285 -22.54 -17.98 -14.59
N GLN A 286 -22.94 -18.80 -15.58
CA GLN A 286 -22.39 -20.15 -15.82
C GLN A 286 -21.29 -20.15 -16.89
N GLN A 287 -21.21 -19.08 -17.69
CA GLN A 287 -20.22 -18.91 -18.76
C GLN A 287 -18.89 -18.35 -18.23
N ILE A 288 -18.95 -17.41 -17.27
CA ILE A 288 -17.75 -16.76 -16.73
C ILE A 288 -16.96 -17.65 -15.78
N LYS A 289 -15.64 -17.47 -15.80
CA LYS A 289 -14.69 -18.07 -14.85
C LYS A 289 -13.67 -17.00 -14.43
N PRO A 290 -14.03 -16.11 -13.48
CA PRO A 290 -13.21 -14.95 -13.19
C PRO A 290 -11.90 -15.28 -12.46
N THR A 291 -10.79 -14.70 -12.90
CA THR A 291 -9.49 -14.81 -12.23
C THR A 291 -9.26 -13.64 -11.26
N LYS A 292 -8.52 -13.86 -10.16
CA LYS A 292 -8.17 -12.75 -9.24
C LYS A 292 -7.22 -11.78 -9.94
N PRO A 293 -7.41 -10.45 -9.83
CA PRO A 293 -6.43 -9.47 -10.29
C PRO A 293 -5.06 -9.69 -9.63
N SER A 294 -4.01 -9.55 -10.42
CA SER A 294 -2.61 -9.57 -9.96
C SER A 294 -2.01 -8.22 -10.30
N ASN A 295 -1.79 -7.37 -9.29
CA ASN A 295 -1.06 -6.11 -9.43
C ASN A 295 -0.28 -5.85 -8.15
N GLY A 296 1.02 -5.66 -8.24
CA GLY A 296 1.90 -5.52 -7.08
C GLY A 296 2.20 -6.83 -6.34
N CYS A 297 3.02 -6.72 -5.30
CA CYS A 297 3.72 -7.86 -4.70
C CYS A 297 2.91 -8.71 -3.71
N SER A 298 1.77 -8.22 -3.20
CA SER A 298 0.95 -8.96 -2.22
C SER A 298 0.40 -10.29 -2.75
N GLN A 299 0.35 -10.46 -4.07
CA GLN A 299 -0.11 -11.69 -4.73
C GLN A 299 1.01 -12.72 -4.98
N ALA A 300 2.28 -12.36 -4.75
CA ALA A 300 3.44 -13.24 -4.97
C ALA A 300 3.67 -14.28 -3.85
N GLY A 301 2.80 -14.31 -2.83
CA GLY A 301 2.81 -15.34 -1.78
C GLY A 301 4.12 -15.38 -0.99
N SER A 302 4.77 -16.54 -0.98
CA SER A 302 6.06 -16.79 -0.32
C SER A 302 7.17 -15.80 -0.76
N ALA A 303 7.08 -15.26 -1.97
CA ALA A 303 8.06 -14.35 -2.60
C ALA A 303 7.74 -12.86 -2.48
N ALA A 304 6.67 -12.45 -1.78
CA ALA A 304 6.20 -11.06 -1.78
C ALA A 304 7.27 -10.03 -1.34
N PHE A 305 8.10 -10.34 -0.36
CA PHE A 305 9.20 -9.45 0.08
C PHE A 305 10.38 -9.38 -0.89
N PHE A 306 10.63 -10.45 -1.64
CA PHE A 306 11.61 -10.42 -2.73
C PHE A 306 11.07 -9.64 -3.94
N CYS A 307 9.76 -9.74 -4.19
CA CYS A 307 9.09 -8.89 -5.18
C CYS A 307 9.21 -7.41 -4.81
N ASP A 308 8.92 -7.00 -3.56
CA ASP A 308 9.13 -5.61 -3.12
C ASP A 308 10.60 -5.20 -3.35
N TYR A 309 11.56 -6.01 -2.90
CA TYR A 309 12.99 -5.77 -3.11
C TYR A 309 13.36 -5.51 -4.59
N VAL A 310 12.81 -6.27 -5.54
CA VAL A 310 13.02 -6.01 -6.98
C VAL A 310 12.36 -4.70 -7.43
N THR A 311 11.16 -4.36 -6.95
CA THR A 311 10.55 -3.06 -7.27
C THR A 311 11.35 -1.88 -6.70
N ARG A 312 11.94 -2.02 -5.51
CA ARG A 312 12.83 -1.04 -4.90
C ARG A 312 14.05 -0.79 -5.79
N ILE A 313 14.74 -1.86 -6.22
CA ILE A 313 15.86 -1.79 -7.15
C ILE A 313 15.48 -1.05 -8.44
N ILE A 314 14.33 -1.39 -9.04
CA ILE A 314 13.89 -0.75 -10.30
C ILE A 314 13.59 0.74 -10.08
N SER A 315 13.01 1.12 -8.94
CA SER A 315 12.76 2.52 -8.58
C SER A 315 14.05 3.30 -8.22
N SER A 316 15.05 2.66 -7.61
CA SER A 316 16.26 3.33 -7.11
C SER A 316 17.41 3.39 -8.13
N ASP A 317 17.56 2.40 -9.01
CA ASP A 317 18.74 2.29 -9.88
C ASP A 317 18.62 3.10 -11.19
N PRO A 318 19.61 3.95 -11.53
CA PRO A 318 19.64 4.72 -12.78
C PRO A 318 19.59 3.90 -14.08
N ALA A 319 19.90 2.60 -14.05
CA ALA A 319 19.82 1.75 -15.25
C ALA A 319 18.38 1.59 -15.79
N PHE A 320 17.35 1.95 -15.01
CA PHE A 320 15.93 1.87 -15.41
C PHE A 320 15.27 3.24 -15.71
N GLY A 321 16.03 4.34 -15.74
CA GLY A 321 15.53 5.68 -16.07
C GLY A 321 16.25 6.79 -15.30
N GLU A 322 16.19 8.03 -15.79
CA GLU A 322 16.96 9.13 -15.19
C GLU A 322 16.45 9.48 -13.79
N ASN A 323 15.13 9.52 -13.62
CA ASN A 323 14.46 9.85 -12.36
C ASN A 323 13.39 8.82 -11.94
N ALA A 324 12.92 8.93 -10.70
CA ALA A 324 12.01 7.97 -10.09
C ALA A 324 10.65 7.85 -10.81
N ALA A 325 10.10 8.96 -11.34
CA ALA A 325 8.83 8.94 -12.04
C ALA A 325 8.92 8.15 -13.36
N GLU A 326 10.06 8.23 -14.06
CA GLU A 326 10.29 7.43 -15.26
C GLU A 326 10.45 5.95 -14.97
N ARG A 327 11.17 5.60 -13.91
CA ARG A 327 11.34 4.20 -13.48
C ARG A 327 10.01 3.58 -13.08
N GLN A 328 9.17 4.35 -12.38
CA GLN A 328 7.80 3.96 -12.04
C GLN A 328 6.92 3.84 -13.30
N ARG A 329 7.01 4.78 -14.25
CA ARG A 329 6.33 4.71 -15.55
C ARG A 329 6.78 3.46 -16.34
N LEU A 330 8.07 3.16 -16.37
CA LEU A 330 8.63 1.97 -17.03
C LEU A 330 8.13 0.68 -16.37
N LEU A 331 8.09 0.60 -15.04
CA LEU A 331 7.58 -0.57 -14.32
C LEU A 331 6.06 -0.78 -14.53
N TYR A 332 5.25 0.29 -14.53
CA TYR A 332 3.78 0.18 -14.56
C TYR A 332 3.13 0.41 -15.94
N ARG A 333 3.90 0.79 -16.97
CA ARG A 333 3.44 0.96 -18.37
C ARG A 333 4.38 0.37 -19.43
N GLY A 334 5.64 0.10 -19.11
CA GLY A 334 6.67 -0.28 -20.09
C GLY A 334 6.65 -1.73 -20.58
N GLY A 335 5.69 -2.56 -20.14
CA GLY A 335 5.56 -3.95 -20.59
C GLY A 335 6.76 -4.87 -20.30
N LEU A 336 7.57 -4.54 -19.29
CA LEU A 336 8.83 -5.24 -19.01
C LEU A 336 8.60 -6.72 -18.68
N THR A 337 9.49 -7.58 -19.15
CA THR A 337 9.60 -8.96 -18.67
C THR A 337 10.89 -9.09 -17.86
N ILE A 338 10.74 -9.22 -16.55
CA ILE A 338 11.82 -9.18 -15.55
C ILE A 338 12.02 -10.59 -15.00
N GLN A 339 13.05 -11.30 -15.45
CA GLN A 339 13.42 -12.62 -14.93
C GLN A 339 14.37 -12.46 -13.74
N THR A 340 14.04 -13.10 -12.62
CA THR A 340 14.79 -12.96 -11.37
C THR A 340 15.77 -14.11 -11.14
N THR A 341 16.66 -13.93 -10.16
CA THR A 341 17.55 -15.00 -9.65
C THR A 341 16.83 -16.03 -8.78
N LEU A 342 15.60 -15.75 -8.36
CA LEU A 342 14.88 -16.48 -7.31
C LEU A 342 14.50 -17.90 -7.77
N ASP A 343 14.90 -18.88 -6.99
CA ASP A 343 14.61 -20.29 -7.23
C ASP A 343 13.31 -20.66 -6.51
N ARG A 344 12.26 -20.95 -7.28
CA ARG A 344 10.91 -21.17 -6.74
C ARG A 344 10.84 -22.33 -5.75
N GLN A 345 11.59 -23.42 -5.96
CA GLN A 345 11.58 -24.56 -5.04
C GLN A 345 12.30 -24.23 -3.74
N LYS A 346 13.43 -23.52 -3.82
CA LYS A 346 14.17 -23.05 -2.62
C LYS A 346 13.37 -21.98 -1.86
N GLN A 347 12.61 -21.14 -2.56
CA GLN A 347 11.76 -20.12 -1.93
C GLN A 347 10.64 -20.75 -1.08
N GLU A 348 9.94 -21.77 -1.60
CA GLU A 348 8.93 -22.49 -0.81
C GLU A 348 9.56 -23.24 0.38
N ALA A 349 10.69 -23.93 0.17
CA ALA A 349 11.44 -24.58 1.25
C ALA A 349 11.85 -23.59 2.37
N ALA A 350 12.25 -22.37 1.99
CA ALA A 350 12.58 -21.31 2.94
C ALA A 350 11.33 -20.83 3.71
N TYR A 351 10.23 -20.59 3.00
CA TYR A 351 8.97 -20.08 3.57
C TYR A 351 8.34 -21.09 4.53
N ASN A 352 8.23 -22.35 4.11
CA ASN A 352 7.81 -23.47 4.95
C ASN A 352 8.69 -23.57 6.21
N SER A 353 10.01 -23.39 6.07
CA SER A 353 10.90 -23.51 7.21
C SER A 353 10.79 -22.35 8.21
N VAL A 354 10.60 -21.09 7.78
CA VAL A 354 10.44 -19.96 8.72
C VAL A 354 9.07 -19.95 9.39
N THR A 355 8.00 -20.30 8.67
CA THR A 355 6.64 -20.38 9.24
C THR A 355 6.49 -21.53 10.23
N GLN A 356 7.17 -22.66 10.02
CA GLN A 356 7.31 -23.73 11.01
C GLN A 356 8.26 -23.39 12.18
N ALA A 357 9.09 -22.33 12.05
CA ALA A 357 10.02 -21.91 13.12
C ALA A 357 9.36 -20.90 14.07
N VAL A 358 8.56 -19.98 13.52
CA VAL A 358 7.74 -19.00 14.22
C VAL A 358 6.45 -18.83 13.43
N GLU A 359 5.29 -19.11 14.04
CA GLU A 359 3.99 -19.04 13.36
C GLU A 359 3.69 -17.61 12.83
N PRO A 360 3.05 -17.46 11.65
CA PRO A 360 2.70 -16.15 11.08
C PRO A 360 1.85 -15.25 12.00
N SER A 361 1.12 -15.86 12.92
CA SER A 361 0.26 -15.23 13.93
C SER A 361 0.79 -15.36 15.36
N ASP A 362 2.07 -15.72 15.57
CA ASP A 362 2.62 -15.94 16.91
C ASP A 362 2.43 -14.69 17.82
N PRO A 363 1.82 -14.84 19.01
CA PRO A 363 1.41 -13.72 19.86
C PRO A 363 2.54 -13.12 20.69
N SER A 364 3.76 -13.67 20.66
CA SER A 364 4.93 -13.05 21.31
C SER A 364 5.53 -11.90 20.50
N GLY A 365 4.98 -11.62 19.31
CA GLY A 365 5.53 -10.65 18.36
C GLY A 365 6.78 -11.14 17.63
N ALA A 366 7.29 -12.34 17.94
CA ALA A 366 8.47 -12.91 17.29
C ALA A 366 8.29 -13.01 15.77
N ALA A 367 9.38 -12.82 15.03
CA ALA A 367 9.44 -13.01 13.59
C ALA A 367 10.66 -13.87 13.21
N ALA A 368 10.58 -14.49 12.04
CA ALA A 368 11.67 -15.26 11.44
C ALA A 368 11.81 -14.88 9.96
N SER A 369 13.03 -14.55 9.54
CA SER A 369 13.42 -14.29 8.15
C SER A 369 14.52 -15.26 7.71
N LEU A 370 14.62 -15.48 6.40
CA LEU A 370 15.64 -16.36 5.80
C LEU A 370 16.02 -15.82 4.42
N VAL A 371 17.31 -15.54 4.26
CA VAL A 371 17.93 -15.17 2.98
C VAL A 371 18.97 -16.22 2.61
N SER A 372 19.05 -16.56 1.33
CA SER A 372 20.03 -17.49 0.77
C SER A 372 20.67 -16.90 -0.48
N VAL A 373 21.98 -16.72 -0.44
CA VAL A 373 22.80 -16.20 -1.55
C VAL A 373 23.69 -17.34 -2.05
N GLN A 374 23.81 -17.49 -3.37
CA GLN A 374 24.70 -18.48 -3.98
C GLN A 374 26.17 -18.01 -3.89
N PRO A 375 27.08 -18.78 -3.24
CA PRO A 375 28.49 -18.45 -3.15
C PRO A 375 29.14 -18.14 -4.50
N GLY A 376 29.97 -17.10 -4.54
CA GLY A 376 30.78 -16.73 -5.71
C GLY A 376 30.00 -16.13 -6.89
N THR A 377 28.69 -15.88 -6.75
CA THR A 377 27.84 -15.29 -7.81
C THR A 377 26.99 -14.10 -7.36
N GLY A 378 26.77 -13.90 -6.06
CA GLY A 378 25.88 -12.86 -5.53
C GLY A 378 24.38 -13.12 -5.75
N ARG A 379 23.99 -14.16 -6.50
CA ARG A 379 22.58 -14.44 -6.80
C ARG A 379 21.79 -14.76 -5.54
N ILE A 380 20.72 -14.00 -5.28
CA ILE A 380 19.76 -14.29 -4.22
C ILE A 380 18.83 -15.41 -4.73
N VAL A 381 18.90 -16.58 -4.11
CA VAL A 381 18.11 -17.76 -4.52
C VAL A 381 16.88 -18.01 -3.66
N ALA A 382 16.85 -17.47 -2.44
CA ALA A 382 15.67 -17.38 -1.58
C ALA A 382 15.73 -16.13 -0.68
N MET A 383 14.58 -15.50 -0.41
CA MET A 383 14.43 -14.36 0.51
C MET A 383 12.98 -14.32 1.01
N THR A 384 12.74 -14.56 2.30
CA THR A 384 11.36 -14.65 2.84
C THR A 384 11.29 -14.42 4.35
N GLN A 385 10.07 -14.22 4.87
CA GLN A 385 9.80 -14.08 6.31
C GLN A 385 8.43 -14.67 6.67
N ASN A 386 8.22 -14.98 7.96
CA ASN A 386 7.01 -15.66 8.44
C ASN A 386 5.75 -14.78 8.47
N ARG A 387 5.89 -13.45 8.62
CA ARG A 387 4.78 -12.49 8.56
C ARG A 387 4.43 -12.21 7.10
N ALA A 388 3.15 -12.11 6.74
CA ALA A 388 2.73 -11.87 5.35
C ALA A 388 2.95 -10.40 4.92
N TYR A 389 3.22 -10.19 3.62
CA TYR A 389 3.40 -8.86 3.05
C TYR A 389 2.05 -8.13 2.93
N ASP A 390 1.96 -6.95 3.53
CA ASP A 390 0.81 -6.07 3.41
C ASP A 390 1.25 -4.60 3.39
N PRO A 391 1.12 -3.88 2.25
CA PRO A 391 1.54 -2.49 2.11
C PRO A 391 0.48 -1.48 2.58
N ARG A 392 -0.65 -1.93 3.14
CA ARG A 392 -1.72 -1.04 3.63
C ARG A 392 -1.29 -0.33 4.91
N THR A 393 -1.69 0.93 5.05
CA THR A 393 -1.48 1.73 6.27
C THR A 393 -2.11 1.07 7.51
N ASN A 394 -3.35 0.59 7.37
CA ASN A 394 -4.08 -0.12 8.41
C ASN A 394 -3.99 -1.66 8.20
N ALA A 395 -2.76 -2.18 8.12
CA ALA A 395 -2.50 -3.62 7.97
C ALA A 395 -2.90 -4.40 9.25
N PRO A 396 -3.51 -5.60 9.13
CA PRO A 396 -3.95 -6.39 10.28
C PRO A 396 -2.76 -7.00 11.05
N PRO A 397 -2.90 -7.25 12.38
CA PRO A 397 -1.85 -7.86 13.19
C PRO A 397 -1.31 -9.17 12.61
N GLY A 398 0.02 -9.29 12.54
CA GLY A 398 0.71 -10.44 11.94
C GLY A 398 1.09 -10.26 10.46
N THR A 399 0.74 -9.14 9.85
CA THR A 399 1.20 -8.73 8.51
C THR A 399 2.13 -7.51 8.60
N THR A 400 2.90 -7.21 7.55
CA THR A 400 3.79 -6.04 7.51
C THR A 400 4.22 -5.66 6.09
N ALA A 401 4.51 -4.39 5.85
CA ALA A 401 5.22 -3.92 4.68
C ALA A 401 6.75 -4.07 4.80
N ILE A 402 7.28 -4.17 6.02
CA ILE A 402 8.72 -4.07 6.30
C ILE A 402 9.43 -5.36 5.90
N ASN A 403 10.39 -5.25 5.00
CA ASN A 403 11.20 -6.38 4.55
C ASN A 403 12.36 -6.65 5.53
N TYR A 404 12.17 -7.55 6.49
CA TYR A 404 13.17 -7.93 7.50
C TYR A 404 14.44 -8.57 6.91
N ASN A 405 14.53 -8.77 5.60
CA ASN A 405 15.68 -9.38 4.94
C ASN A 405 16.76 -8.37 4.54
N VAL A 406 16.42 -7.09 4.43
CA VAL A 406 17.25 -6.06 3.77
C VAL A 406 17.36 -4.78 4.62
N ASP A 407 18.16 -3.83 4.17
CA ASP A 407 18.33 -2.51 4.75
C ASP A 407 17.17 -1.54 4.46
N ALA A 408 17.18 -0.39 5.14
CA ALA A 408 16.14 0.63 5.02
C ALA A 408 15.99 1.23 3.60
N ALA A 409 17.08 1.37 2.84
CA ALA A 409 17.02 1.92 1.48
C ALA A 409 16.26 0.98 0.52
N HIS A 410 16.35 -0.33 0.76
CA HIS A 410 15.65 -1.36 0.00
C HIS A 410 14.33 -1.83 0.62
N GLY A 411 13.66 -1.02 1.45
CA GLY A 411 12.33 -1.33 2.02
C GLY A 411 12.34 -2.17 3.30
N GLY A 412 13.50 -2.37 3.91
CA GLY A 412 13.65 -2.97 5.23
C GLY A 412 13.52 -1.94 6.36
N GLY A 413 14.23 -2.21 7.45
CA GLY A 413 14.38 -1.29 8.58
C GLY A 413 15.82 -1.27 9.06
N ASN A 414 16.05 -0.74 10.27
CA ASN A 414 17.39 -0.51 10.83
C ASN A 414 18.24 -1.78 11.07
N GLY A 415 17.73 -2.98 10.72
CA GLY A 415 18.45 -4.25 10.82
C GLY A 415 18.35 -4.91 12.19
N PHE A 416 19.20 -5.91 12.42
CA PHE A 416 19.19 -6.69 13.66
C PHE A 416 20.59 -6.81 14.26
N GLN A 417 20.70 -6.71 15.58
CA GLN A 417 21.96 -6.98 16.29
C GLN A 417 22.41 -8.41 16.03
N THR A 418 23.54 -8.53 15.33
CA THR A 418 24.10 -9.81 14.86
C THR A 418 24.51 -10.74 16.00
N GLY A 419 24.89 -10.18 17.15
CA GLY A 419 25.44 -10.95 18.26
C GLY A 419 26.67 -11.76 17.81
N SER A 420 26.78 -12.99 18.31
CA SER A 420 27.90 -13.88 17.99
C SER A 420 28.04 -14.35 16.51
N THR A 421 27.28 -13.84 15.53
CA THR A 421 27.60 -14.00 14.09
C THR A 421 28.59 -12.97 13.55
N PHE A 422 28.92 -11.89 14.28
CA PHE A 422 29.95 -10.92 13.86
C PHE A 422 31.39 -11.44 14.03
N LYS A 423 31.58 -12.38 14.97
CA LYS A 423 32.87 -13.00 15.33
C LYS A 423 33.75 -13.51 14.16
N PRO A 424 33.23 -14.04 13.04
CA PRO A 424 34.06 -14.44 11.91
C PRO A 424 34.82 -13.29 11.23
N PHE A 425 34.35 -12.04 11.32
CA PHE A 425 35.07 -10.88 10.77
C PHE A 425 36.33 -10.58 11.61
N THR A 426 36.22 -10.65 12.94
CA THR A 426 37.38 -10.63 13.85
C THR A 426 38.33 -11.80 13.59
N LEU A 427 37.81 -12.99 13.26
CA LEU A 427 38.64 -14.16 12.92
C LEU A 427 39.35 -14.01 11.57
N ALA A 428 38.70 -13.43 10.56
CA ALA A 428 39.34 -13.11 9.28
C ALA A 428 40.46 -12.08 9.48
N THR A 429 40.20 -11.02 10.25
CA THR A 429 41.21 -9.99 10.60
C THR A 429 42.40 -10.58 11.36
N TRP A 430 42.15 -11.54 12.25
CA TRP A 430 43.15 -12.27 13.01
C TRP A 430 44.09 -13.08 12.09
N LEU A 431 43.53 -13.84 11.16
CA LEU A 431 44.29 -14.64 10.18
C LEU A 431 45.06 -13.77 9.17
N GLU A 432 44.44 -12.70 8.63
CA GLU A 432 45.11 -11.73 7.74
C GLU A 432 46.22 -10.95 8.47
N SER A 433 46.18 -10.85 9.81
CA SER A 433 47.26 -10.28 10.62
C SER A 433 48.37 -11.29 10.96
N GLY A 434 48.34 -12.50 10.37
CA GLY A 434 49.36 -13.53 10.53
C GLY A 434 49.21 -14.45 11.75
N HIS A 435 48.17 -14.25 12.57
CA HIS A 435 47.88 -15.14 13.70
C HIS A 435 47.28 -16.48 13.25
N THR A 436 47.29 -17.49 14.13
CA THR A 436 46.82 -18.85 13.82
C THR A 436 45.54 -19.24 14.57
N LEU A 437 44.86 -20.31 14.13
CA LEU A 437 43.75 -20.91 14.87
C LEU A 437 44.20 -21.67 16.14
N THR A 438 45.49 -22.01 16.23
CA THR A 438 46.11 -22.69 17.37
C THR A 438 46.62 -21.74 18.46
N GLU A 439 46.89 -20.46 18.14
CA GLU A 439 47.32 -19.46 19.13
C GLU A 439 46.31 -19.31 20.29
N LEU A 440 46.85 -19.15 21.49
CA LEU A 440 46.10 -19.01 22.73
C LEU A 440 45.58 -17.58 22.95
N VAL A 441 44.32 -17.52 23.37
CA VAL A 441 43.61 -16.31 23.79
C VAL A 441 43.18 -16.50 25.26
N ASN A 442 43.32 -15.44 26.06
CA ASN A 442 42.82 -15.43 27.43
C ASN A 442 41.29 -15.28 27.38
N ALA A 443 40.58 -16.28 27.89
CA ALA A 443 39.12 -16.29 27.92
C ALA A 443 38.56 -16.25 29.36
N ASN A 444 39.28 -15.62 30.28
CA ASN A 444 38.78 -15.20 31.59
C ASN A 444 38.09 -13.83 31.53
N GLN A 445 37.19 -13.56 32.47
CA GLN A 445 36.52 -12.26 32.62
C GLN A 445 37.47 -11.24 33.26
N ILE A 446 38.10 -10.41 32.42
CA ILE A 446 38.96 -9.29 32.85
C ILE A 446 38.41 -7.94 32.37
N GLY A 447 38.80 -6.86 33.04
CA GLY A 447 38.46 -5.50 32.67
C GLY A 447 39.50 -4.88 31.73
N TYR A 448 39.03 -4.26 30.64
CA TYR A 448 39.85 -3.55 29.67
C TYR A 448 39.55 -2.04 29.73
N PRO A 449 40.54 -1.17 30.00
CA PRO A 449 40.38 0.27 29.81
C PRO A 449 40.04 0.58 28.34
N MET A 450 39.06 1.44 28.06
CA MET A 450 38.65 1.72 26.66
C MET A 450 39.82 2.22 25.78
N ARG A 451 40.75 2.99 26.38
CA ARG A 451 41.98 3.48 25.75
C ARG A 451 43.07 2.41 25.51
N SER A 452 42.91 1.18 25.99
CA SER A 452 43.89 0.10 25.72
C SER A 452 43.61 -0.67 24.43
N PHE A 453 42.47 -0.43 23.77
CA PHE A 453 42.20 -0.96 22.44
C PHE A 453 42.81 -0.06 21.37
N LYS A 454 43.40 -0.65 20.34
CA LYS A 454 43.90 0.10 19.20
C LYS A 454 42.74 0.46 18.26
N THR A 455 42.58 1.74 17.97
CA THR A 455 41.65 2.27 16.95
C THR A 455 42.38 3.32 16.12
N SER A 456 42.66 3.02 14.85
CA SER A 456 43.31 3.98 13.93
C SER A 456 42.35 5.03 13.35
N CYS A 457 41.04 4.79 13.41
CA CYS A 457 39.98 5.59 12.79
C CYS A 457 39.11 6.39 13.78
N THR A 458 39.28 6.20 15.10
CA THR A 458 38.48 6.86 16.14
C THR A 458 39.21 6.85 17.49
N GLN A 459 38.74 7.62 18.46
CA GLN A 459 39.27 7.63 19.83
C GLN A 459 38.26 7.05 20.83
N LEU A 460 38.69 6.09 21.66
CA LEU A 460 37.83 5.43 22.64
C LEU A 460 38.00 6.02 24.04
N GLY A 461 36.91 6.63 24.55
CA GLY A 461 36.74 7.03 25.94
C GLY A 461 35.77 6.13 26.71
N GLY A 462 35.56 6.43 28.00
CA GLY A 462 34.57 5.76 28.84
C GLY A 462 35.14 4.78 29.88
N PRO A 463 34.26 4.12 30.66
CA PRO A 463 34.63 3.26 31.78
C PRO A 463 35.28 1.94 31.33
N VAL A 464 35.91 1.22 32.27
CA VAL A 464 36.55 -0.09 32.02
C VAL A 464 35.51 -1.12 31.53
N TYR A 465 35.69 -1.57 30.28
CA TYR A 465 34.84 -2.56 29.64
C TYR A 465 35.08 -3.95 30.23
N ARG A 466 34.01 -4.61 30.71
CA ARG A 466 34.06 -5.91 31.40
C ARG A 466 33.15 -6.93 30.69
N PRO A 467 33.61 -7.58 29.60
CA PRO A 467 32.81 -8.58 28.88
C PRO A 467 32.60 -9.86 29.72
N GLY A 468 31.42 -10.46 29.61
CA GLY A 468 31.09 -11.75 30.26
C GLY A 468 30.75 -12.84 29.24
N ASN A 469 31.00 -14.11 29.61
CA ASN A 469 30.59 -15.27 28.82
C ASN A 469 29.13 -15.65 29.08
N SER A 470 28.42 -16.12 28.05
CA SER A 470 27.00 -16.49 28.14
C SER A 470 26.76 -17.69 29.08
N GLU A 471 27.79 -18.52 29.28
CA GLU A 471 27.82 -19.68 30.17
C GLU A 471 28.17 -19.32 31.63
N GLY A 472 28.48 -18.04 31.91
CA GLY A 472 28.81 -17.55 33.26
C GLY A 472 30.09 -18.12 33.87
N ARG A 473 31.01 -18.64 33.05
CA ARG A 473 32.27 -19.27 33.50
C ARG A 473 33.48 -18.78 32.71
N ASP A 474 34.60 -18.69 33.40
CA ASP A 474 35.92 -18.51 32.81
C ASP A 474 36.38 -19.79 32.10
N ALA A 475 37.02 -19.64 30.94
CA ALA A 475 37.50 -20.76 30.14
C ALA A 475 39.02 -20.99 30.24
N GLY A 476 39.76 -20.13 30.94
CA GLY A 476 41.21 -20.13 30.97
C GLY A 476 41.81 -19.65 29.64
N TYR A 477 43.06 -20.02 29.39
CA TYR A 477 43.67 -19.87 28.08
C TYR A 477 43.22 -21.02 27.16
N ILE A 478 42.67 -20.65 25.99
CA ILE A 478 42.14 -21.57 24.97
C ILE A 478 42.61 -21.10 23.59
N SER A 479 42.68 -21.97 22.58
CA SER A 479 43.05 -21.49 21.23
C SER A 479 41.92 -20.72 20.54
N ALA A 480 42.25 -19.85 19.59
CA ALA A 480 41.28 -19.13 18.76
C ALA A 480 40.23 -20.06 18.10
N LEU A 481 40.62 -21.27 17.67
CA LEU A 481 39.69 -22.31 17.21
C LEU A 481 38.63 -22.69 18.27
N GLN A 482 39.05 -22.87 19.52
CA GLN A 482 38.16 -23.22 20.63
C GLN A 482 37.29 -22.04 21.07
N ALA A 483 37.80 -20.82 21.01
CA ALA A 483 37.00 -19.60 21.16
C ALA A 483 35.93 -19.50 20.05
N THR A 484 36.28 -19.88 18.81
CA THR A 484 35.36 -19.89 17.66
C THR A 484 34.24 -20.91 17.82
N TYR A 485 34.55 -22.21 18.01
CA TYR A 485 33.52 -23.25 18.00
C TYR A 485 32.64 -23.25 19.27
N ASN A 486 33.17 -22.84 20.42
CA ASN A 486 32.36 -22.60 21.63
C ASN A 486 31.77 -21.18 21.69
N SER A 487 32.08 -20.31 20.73
CA SER A 487 31.57 -18.94 20.66
C SER A 487 31.88 -18.04 21.87
N VAL A 488 33.00 -18.28 22.57
CA VAL A 488 33.35 -17.64 23.85
C VAL A 488 33.52 -16.11 23.69
N ASN A 489 32.93 -15.30 24.58
CA ASN A 489 32.93 -13.84 24.43
C ASN A 489 34.27 -13.22 24.83
N THR A 490 34.78 -13.56 26.02
CA THR A 490 36.02 -13.03 26.58
C THR A 490 37.22 -13.29 25.67
N GLY A 491 37.34 -14.51 25.12
CA GLY A 491 38.40 -14.87 24.16
C GLY A 491 38.38 -14.02 22.89
N TYR A 492 37.20 -13.66 22.37
CA TYR A 492 37.09 -12.76 21.21
C TYR A 492 37.40 -11.30 21.53
N VAL A 493 37.07 -10.82 22.74
CA VAL A 493 37.53 -9.49 23.18
C VAL A 493 39.04 -9.49 23.42
N ASN A 494 39.64 -10.60 23.85
CA ASN A 494 41.10 -10.71 23.92
C ASN A 494 41.76 -10.71 22.53
N MET A 495 41.20 -11.39 21.53
CA MET A 495 41.63 -11.23 20.12
C MET A 495 41.52 -9.76 19.69
N ALA A 496 40.38 -9.12 19.96
CA ALA A 496 40.15 -7.71 19.61
C ALA A 496 41.14 -6.76 20.32
N SER A 497 41.56 -7.05 21.56
CA SER A 497 42.57 -6.27 22.28
C SER A 497 43.99 -6.39 21.74
N LYS A 498 44.27 -7.44 20.93
CA LYS A 498 45.54 -7.62 20.20
C LYS A 498 45.51 -7.00 18.80
N LEU A 499 44.32 -6.66 18.28
CA LEU A 499 44.10 -6.16 16.92
C LEU A 499 43.82 -4.64 16.92
N ASP A 500 43.84 -4.05 15.73
CA ASP A 500 43.22 -2.74 15.50
C ASP A 500 41.72 -2.94 15.22
N LEU A 501 40.85 -2.35 16.05
CA LEU A 501 39.41 -2.49 15.88
C LEU A 501 38.95 -1.90 14.55
N CYS A 502 39.58 -0.84 14.06
CA CYS A 502 39.22 -0.26 12.76
C CYS A 502 39.53 -1.24 11.63
N LYS A 503 40.61 -2.03 11.71
CA LYS A 503 40.85 -3.12 10.74
C LYS A 503 39.78 -4.20 10.79
N ILE A 504 39.18 -4.49 11.97
CA ILE A 504 38.05 -5.43 12.07
C ILE A 504 36.81 -4.89 11.36
N ARG A 505 36.53 -3.58 11.49
CA ARG A 505 35.52 -2.91 10.66
C ARG A 505 35.87 -3.03 9.18
N ASP A 506 37.07 -2.60 8.78
CA ASP A 506 37.46 -2.56 7.37
C ASP A 506 37.40 -3.95 6.71
N THR A 507 37.71 -5.02 7.46
CA THR A 507 37.52 -6.41 7.03
C THR A 507 36.04 -6.81 6.91
N ALA A 508 35.15 -6.27 7.74
CA ALA A 508 33.71 -6.47 7.61
C ALA A 508 33.13 -5.67 6.42
N ASN A 509 33.45 -4.38 6.27
CA ASN A 509 33.00 -3.55 5.14
C ASN A 509 33.49 -4.13 3.79
N LYS A 510 34.72 -4.68 3.73
CA LYS A 510 35.23 -5.45 2.58
C LYS A 510 34.36 -6.66 2.19
N LEU A 511 33.67 -7.27 3.14
CA LEU A 511 32.73 -8.39 2.93
C LEU A 511 31.29 -7.90 2.68
N GLY A 512 31.12 -6.60 2.39
CA GLY A 512 29.84 -5.92 2.19
C GLY A 512 29.05 -5.66 3.48
N VAL A 513 29.67 -5.81 4.66
CA VAL A 513 28.98 -5.65 5.94
C VAL A 513 28.91 -4.18 6.33
N GLU A 514 27.69 -3.65 6.34
CA GLU A 514 27.35 -2.25 6.65
C GLU A 514 26.12 -2.24 7.58
N ARG A 515 25.84 -1.12 8.27
CA ARG A 515 24.63 -1.02 9.10
C ARG A 515 23.39 -0.89 8.21
N ALA A 516 22.28 -1.50 8.62
CA ALA A 516 21.07 -1.51 7.80
C ALA A 516 20.27 -0.17 7.83
N ASP A 517 20.71 0.79 8.64
CA ASP A 517 20.26 2.18 8.65
C ASP A 517 21.12 3.11 7.74
N GLY A 518 22.10 2.55 7.02
CA GLY A 518 22.98 3.28 6.12
C GLY A 518 24.14 4.03 6.79
N GLN A 519 24.35 3.84 8.11
CA GLN A 519 25.49 4.43 8.83
C GLN A 519 26.72 3.50 8.80
N ASP A 520 27.93 4.06 9.00
CA ASP A 520 29.13 3.23 9.15
C ASP A 520 29.12 2.46 10.48
N ILE A 521 29.75 1.28 10.50
CA ILE A 521 29.78 0.37 11.65
C ILE A 521 30.38 1.08 12.87
N THR A 522 29.62 1.11 13.97
CA THR A 522 30.03 1.76 15.21
C THR A 522 31.20 1.01 15.85
N VAL A 523 32.41 1.58 15.74
CA VAL A 523 33.66 0.95 16.22
C VAL A 523 33.77 1.04 17.74
N THR A 524 33.54 -0.07 18.42
CA THR A 524 33.74 -0.22 19.88
C THR A 524 34.26 -1.62 20.21
N PRO A 525 34.84 -1.87 21.40
CA PRO A 525 35.21 -3.22 21.84
C PRO A 525 34.05 -4.21 21.91
N ALA A 526 32.81 -3.72 22.01
CA ALA A 526 31.61 -4.54 22.04
C ALA A 526 31.18 -5.03 20.63
N MET A 527 31.60 -4.37 19.54
CA MET A 527 31.17 -4.72 18.19
C MET A 527 31.55 -6.15 17.77
N VAL A 528 32.67 -6.69 18.31
CA VAL A 528 33.11 -8.07 18.03
C VAL A 528 32.18 -9.12 18.65
N LEU A 529 31.28 -8.70 19.53
CA LEU A 529 30.18 -9.49 20.07
C LEU A 529 28.84 -9.20 19.38
N GLY A 530 28.83 -8.35 18.34
CA GLY A 530 27.73 -8.11 17.41
C GLY A 530 26.67 -7.10 17.85
N THR A 531 27.11 -5.95 18.35
CA THR A 531 26.21 -4.84 18.75
C THR A 531 25.72 -3.96 17.61
N ASN A 532 26.24 -4.12 16.38
CA ASN A 532 25.76 -3.36 15.22
C ASN A 532 24.56 -4.07 14.56
N GLU A 533 23.57 -3.27 14.16
CA GLU A 533 22.35 -3.69 13.50
C GLU A 533 22.57 -3.82 11.98
N ILE A 534 22.48 -5.06 11.47
CA ILE A 534 22.86 -5.41 10.09
C ILE A 534 21.71 -6.24 9.46
N ALA A 535 21.52 -6.13 8.15
CA ALA A 535 20.49 -6.87 7.42
C ALA A 535 20.84 -8.37 7.23
N PRO A 536 19.85 -9.28 7.22
CA PRO A 536 20.09 -10.70 6.93
C PRO A 536 20.70 -10.98 5.55
N LEU A 537 20.34 -10.23 4.49
CA LEU A 537 20.94 -10.34 3.16
C LEU A 537 22.45 -10.05 3.20
N THR A 538 22.83 -8.95 3.86
CA THR A 538 24.22 -8.55 4.10
C THR A 538 25.02 -9.66 4.79
N MET A 539 24.48 -10.21 5.88
CA MET A 539 25.12 -11.32 6.60
C MET A 539 25.17 -12.61 5.76
N ALA A 540 24.13 -12.91 4.98
CA ALA A 540 24.13 -14.07 4.09
C ALA A 540 25.20 -13.96 3.00
N ASN A 541 25.39 -12.77 2.41
CA ASN A 541 26.39 -12.55 1.37
C ASN A 541 27.83 -12.57 1.92
N ALA A 542 28.06 -12.01 3.11
CA ALA A 542 29.35 -12.10 3.78
C ALA A 542 29.76 -13.56 4.10
N PHE A 543 28.79 -14.40 4.50
CA PHE A 543 29.05 -15.84 4.69
C PHE A 543 29.17 -16.60 3.35
N ALA A 544 28.44 -16.21 2.32
CA ALA A 544 28.60 -16.74 0.96
C ALA A 544 29.98 -16.39 0.37
N THR A 545 30.59 -15.29 0.80
CA THR A 545 31.96 -14.88 0.45
C THR A 545 33.02 -15.76 1.11
N PHE A 546 32.86 -16.13 2.39
CA PHE A 546 33.73 -17.14 3.00
C PHE A 546 33.62 -18.48 2.25
N ALA A 547 32.40 -18.90 1.91
CA ALA A 547 32.15 -20.13 1.14
C ALA A 547 32.59 -20.06 -0.34
N ALA A 548 33.05 -18.89 -0.81
CA ALA A 548 33.60 -18.65 -2.13
C ALA A 548 35.09 -18.26 -2.08
N ASP A 549 35.81 -18.80 -1.09
CA ASP A 549 37.25 -18.64 -0.88
C ASP A 549 37.73 -17.18 -0.88
N GLY A 550 36.92 -16.25 -0.36
CA GLY A 550 37.27 -14.83 -0.22
C GLY A 550 36.84 -13.94 -1.38
N LYS A 551 36.17 -14.50 -2.40
CA LYS A 551 35.56 -13.75 -3.50
C LYS A 551 34.19 -13.20 -3.10
N TYR A 552 34.13 -11.91 -2.80
CA TYR A 552 32.87 -11.17 -2.66
C TYR A 552 32.22 -10.99 -4.03
N CYS A 553 30.90 -10.92 -4.06
CA CYS A 553 30.10 -10.44 -5.19
C CYS A 553 28.95 -9.60 -4.63
N THR A 554 28.59 -8.48 -5.26
CA THR A 554 27.39 -7.73 -4.86
C THR A 554 26.12 -8.61 -5.00
N PRO A 555 25.12 -8.48 -4.10
CA PRO A 555 23.88 -9.22 -4.23
C PRO A 555 23.13 -8.86 -5.51
N VAL A 556 22.56 -9.86 -6.19
CA VAL A 556 21.76 -9.68 -7.41
C VAL A 556 20.43 -10.40 -7.29
N ALA A 557 19.35 -9.67 -7.60
CA ALA A 557 17.98 -10.18 -7.68
C ALA A 557 17.47 -10.34 -9.13
N ILE A 558 18.02 -9.59 -10.09
CA ILE A 558 17.58 -9.55 -11.49
C ILE A 558 18.55 -10.37 -12.36
N GLU A 559 18.05 -11.41 -13.01
CA GLU A 559 18.80 -12.19 -13.99
C GLU A 559 18.69 -11.56 -15.39
N LYS A 560 17.51 -11.07 -15.78
CA LYS A 560 17.26 -10.41 -17.07
C LYS A 560 16.12 -9.39 -16.99
N THR A 561 16.16 -8.31 -17.76
CA THR A 561 15.00 -7.44 -18.03
C THR A 561 14.91 -7.16 -19.53
N THR A 562 13.77 -7.43 -20.15
CA THR A 562 13.52 -7.10 -21.57
C THR A 562 12.25 -6.28 -21.78
N THR A 563 12.26 -5.37 -22.73
CA THR A 563 11.09 -4.62 -23.22
C THR A 563 10.26 -5.45 -24.23
N PRO A 564 9.03 -5.00 -24.60
CA PRO A 564 8.14 -5.75 -25.50
C PRO A 564 8.67 -6.00 -26.92
N ASP A 565 9.57 -5.14 -27.40
CA ASP A 565 10.29 -5.25 -28.68
C ASP A 565 11.45 -6.27 -28.63
N GLY A 566 11.77 -6.80 -27.46
CA GLY A 566 12.85 -7.76 -27.24
C GLY A 566 14.21 -7.14 -26.88
N MET A 567 14.33 -5.80 -26.82
CA MET A 567 15.56 -5.16 -26.33
C MET A 567 15.82 -5.55 -24.87
N GLU A 568 17.08 -5.83 -24.55
CA GLU A 568 17.51 -6.13 -23.18
C GLU A 568 18.01 -4.86 -22.49
N LEU A 569 17.39 -4.52 -21.37
CA LEU A 569 17.78 -3.36 -20.59
C LEU A 569 19.02 -3.67 -19.75
N LYS A 570 19.90 -2.67 -19.62
CA LYS A 570 21.04 -2.74 -18.70
C LYS A 570 20.50 -2.99 -17.29
N LYS A 571 21.10 -3.96 -16.59
CA LYS A 571 20.76 -4.30 -15.20
C LYS A 571 21.94 -4.03 -14.26
N PRO A 572 21.71 -3.94 -12.94
CA PRO A 572 22.77 -4.07 -11.95
C PRO A 572 23.48 -5.42 -12.09
N ALA A 573 24.80 -5.39 -12.24
CA ALA A 573 25.63 -6.59 -12.39
C ALA A 573 26.23 -7.02 -11.05
N ALA A 574 26.59 -8.30 -10.94
CA ALA A 574 27.37 -8.79 -9.80
C ALA A 574 28.82 -8.28 -9.92
N GLU A 575 29.17 -7.23 -9.18
CA GLU A 575 30.56 -6.81 -9.03
C GLU A 575 31.28 -7.78 -8.09
N CYS A 576 32.03 -8.71 -8.69
CA CYS A 576 32.81 -9.69 -7.96
C CYS A 576 34.27 -9.27 -7.79
N LYS A 577 34.78 -9.31 -6.55
CA LYS A 577 36.13 -8.86 -6.16
C LYS A 577 36.71 -9.84 -5.13
N GLU A 578 38.00 -10.15 -5.21
CA GLU A 578 38.69 -10.88 -4.13
C GLU A 578 38.98 -9.90 -2.98
N VAL A 579 38.50 -10.20 -1.78
CA VAL A 579 38.54 -9.27 -0.63
C VAL A 579 39.20 -9.85 0.62
N LEU A 580 39.40 -11.17 0.65
CA LEU A 580 40.23 -11.92 1.59
C LEU A 580 41.08 -12.92 0.81
N SER A 581 42.25 -13.27 1.32
CA SER A 581 43.03 -14.34 0.72
C SER A 581 42.30 -15.70 0.81
N PRO A 582 42.41 -16.59 -0.20
CA PRO A 582 41.83 -17.92 -0.16
C PRO A 582 42.27 -18.76 1.05
N ASN A 583 43.48 -18.53 1.57
CA ASN A 583 43.97 -19.17 2.78
C ASN A 583 43.25 -18.67 4.05
N THR A 584 43.00 -17.36 4.18
CA THR A 584 42.17 -16.82 5.27
C THR A 584 40.74 -17.35 5.18
N ALA A 585 40.11 -17.31 4.00
CA ALA A 585 38.75 -17.81 3.81
C ALA A 585 38.65 -19.31 4.16
N SER A 586 39.61 -20.13 3.71
CA SER A 586 39.74 -21.54 4.09
C SER A 586 39.95 -21.72 5.60
N GLY A 587 40.74 -20.87 6.25
CA GLY A 587 40.95 -20.88 7.71
C GLY A 587 39.67 -20.54 8.50
N VAL A 588 38.93 -19.52 8.08
CA VAL A 588 37.60 -19.19 8.64
C VAL A 588 36.65 -20.37 8.44
N ASN A 589 36.57 -20.94 7.23
CA ASN A 589 35.74 -22.12 6.94
C ASN A 589 36.13 -23.35 7.77
N ALA A 590 37.42 -23.58 8.02
CA ALA A 590 37.90 -24.66 8.87
C ALA A 590 37.39 -24.48 10.32
N ALA A 591 37.47 -23.27 10.87
CA ALA A 591 36.97 -22.97 12.21
C ALA A 591 35.43 -23.02 12.30
N LEU A 592 34.72 -22.55 11.28
CA LEU A 592 33.26 -22.55 11.20
C LEU A 592 32.67 -23.95 10.96
N GLN A 593 33.40 -24.87 10.32
CA GLN A 593 33.03 -26.28 10.28
C GLN A 593 33.04 -26.90 11.69
N GLN A 594 33.98 -26.51 12.56
CA GLN A 594 34.03 -27.02 13.94
C GLN A 594 32.86 -26.55 14.81
N VAL A 595 32.23 -25.40 14.49
CA VAL A 595 30.97 -24.98 15.11
C VAL A 595 29.86 -26.02 14.87
N VAL A 596 29.75 -26.52 13.63
CA VAL A 596 28.71 -27.48 13.20
C VAL A 596 29.05 -28.93 13.54
N GLN A 597 30.34 -29.28 13.67
CA GLN A 597 30.80 -30.63 14.01
C GLN A 597 30.82 -30.89 15.53
N ARG A 598 31.37 -29.96 16.35
CA ARG A 598 31.57 -30.17 17.79
C ARG A 598 31.13 -29.02 18.70
N GLY A 599 30.97 -27.81 18.16
CA GLY A 599 30.66 -26.58 18.88
C GLY A 599 29.17 -26.27 19.10
N THR A 600 28.83 -24.99 19.16
CA THR A 600 27.45 -24.50 19.43
C THR A 600 26.41 -24.94 18.38
N GLY A 601 26.85 -25.32 17.18
CA GLY A 601 26.01 -25.83 16.09
C GLY A 601 25.96 -27.35 15.97
N ARG A 602 26.54 -28.14 16.90
CA ARG A 602 26.75 -29.60 16.77
C ARG A 602 25.53 -30.50 16.50
N ARG A 603 24.31 -29.98 16.57
CA ARG A 603 23.06 -30.70 16.22
C ARG A 603 22.51 -30.33 14.83
N LEU A 604 23.12 -29.35 14.15
CA LEU A 604 22.61 -28.75 12.92
C LEU A 604 23.14 -29.42 11.64
N GLY A 605 23.90 -30.51 11.75
CA GLY A 605 24.46 -31.23 10.59
C GLY A 605 23.41 -31.59 9.52
N ILE A 606 23.75 -31.37 8.26
CA ILE A 606 22.89 -31.59 7.08
C ILE A 606 23.27 -32.83 6.26
N GLY A 607 24.17 -33.69 6.75
CA GLY A 607 24.68 -34.86 6.03
C GLY A 607 25.68 -34.54 4.89
N ARG A 608 26.08 -33.27 4.77
CA ARG A 608 27.00 -32.72 3.77
C ARG A 608 28.01 -31.80 4.48
N PRO A 609 29.16 -31.43 3.88
CA PRO A 609 30.06 -30.42 4.42
C PRO A 609 29.29 -29.12 4.73
N ALA A 610 29.48 -28.57 5.93
CA ALA A 610 28.78 -27.36 6.37
C ALA A 610 29.63 -26.53 7.34
N ALA A 611 29.79 -25.25 7.02
CA ALA A 611 30.36 -24.22 7.88
C ALA A 611 29.22 -23.29 8.35
N GLY A 612 29.27 -22.80 9.58
CA GLY A 612 28.27 -21.85 10.07
C GLY A 612 28.60 -21.26 11.44
N LYS A 613 27.89 -20.20 11.82
CA LYS A 613 28.09 -19.53 13.11
C LYS A 613 26.75 -19.24 13.79
N THR A 614 26.63 -19.57 15.07
CA THR A 614 25.46 -19.19 15.89
C THR A 614 25.58 -17.73 16.35
N GLY A 615 24.57 -16.91 16.07
CA GLY A 615 24.29 -15.64 16.75
C GLY A 615 23.41 -15.87 17.97
N THR A 616 23.42 -14.94 18.93
CA THR A 616 22.51 -14.90 20.10
C THR A 616 22.61 -13.51 20.70
N THR A 617 21.46 -12.87 20.95
CA THR A 617 21.28 -11.63 21.71
C THR A 617 20.48 -11.94 22.99
N ASN A 618 20.12 -10.95 23.81
CA ASN A 618 19.51 -11.17 25.13
C ASN A 618 18.01 -11.57 25.12
N LEU A 619 17.58 -12.40 24.16
CA LEU A 619 16.22 -12.93 24.09
C LEU A 619 15.96 -13.97 25.20
N ARG A 620 15.09 -13.62 26.15
CA ARG A 620 14.79 -14.39 27.37
C ARG A 620 13.29 -14.36 27.70
N ARG A 621 12.81 -15.39 28.39
CA ARG A 621 11.42 -15.51 28.93
C ARG A 621 10.30 -15.39 27.87
N LEU A 622 10.55 -15.78 26.62
CA LEU A 622 9.56 -15.74 25.53
C LEU A 622 8.75 -17.04 25.45
N ARG A 623 7.52 -16.99 24.90
CA ARG A 623 6.71 -18.16 24.53
C ARG A 623 6.45 -18.14 23.03
N ILE A 624 7.15 -19.00 22.27
CA ILE A 624 7.14 -19.03 20.79
C ILE A 624 6.54 -20.37 20.33
N ASN A 625 5.57 -20.32 19.44
CA ASN A 625 4.71 -21.44 19.01
C ASN A 625 4.16 -22.20 20.23
N GLY A 626 3.63 -21.44 21.20
CA GLY A 626 3.14 -21.96 22.48
C GLY A 626 4.21 -22.47 23.46
N VAL A 627 5.47 -22.67 23.06
CA VAL A 627 6.54 -23.23 23.90
C VAL A 627 7.29 -22.13 24.66
N TYR A 628 7.26 -22.17 25.99
CA TYR A 628 8.03 -21.25 26.84
C TYR A 628 9.53 -21.55 26.80
N ARG A 629 10.34 -20.50 26.69
CA ARG A 629 11.80 -20.54 26.54
C ARG A 629 12.43 -19.51 27.47
N SER A 630 13.09 -19.98 28.53
CA SER A 630 13.80 -19.14 29.50
C SER A 630 14.92 -18.32 28.84
N MET A 631 15.62 -18.89 27.86
CA MET A 631 16.57 -18.21 26.97
C MET A 631 16.44 -18.77 25.55
N VAL A 632 16.61 -17.92 24.53
CA VAL A 632 16.58 -18.31 23.11
C VAL A 632 17.96 -18.13 22.51
N TYR A 633 18.62 -19.24 22.16
CA TYR A 633 19.90 -19.23 21.45
C TYR A 633 19.68 -19.35 19.94
N GLY A 634 20.66 -18.97 19.12
CA GLY A 634 20.56 -19.11 17.66
C GLY A 634 20.32 -20.55 17.20
N ALA A 635 20.87 -21.54 17.92
CA ALA A 635 20.63 -22.96 17.67
C ALA A 635 19.25 -23.48 18.18
N THR A 636 18.41 -22.61 18.77
CA THR A 636 17.08 -22.97 19.29
C THR A 636 15.96 -22.84 18.24
N ILE A 637 16.02 -21.83 17.38
CA ILE A 637 14.99 -21.52 16.37
C ILE A 637 15.62 -21.39 14.97
N ALA A 638 16.51 -20.42 14.77
CA ALA A 638 17.12 -20.13 13.46
C ALA A 638 17.98 -21.31 12.93
N GLY A 639 18.75 -21.97 13.81
CA GLY A 639 19.55 -23.13 13.44
C GLY A 639 18.73 -24.30 12.88
N PRO A 640 17.69 -24.78 13.58
CA PRO A 640 16.76 -25.78 13.05
C PRO A 640 16.03 -25.34 11.77
N ALA A 641 15.66 -24.06 11.65
CA ALA A 641 15.04 -23.53 10.43
C ALA A 641 16.01 -23.59 9.22
N TRP A 642 17.26 -23.14 9.42
CA TRP A 642 18.32 -23.28 8.43
C TRP A 642 18.59 -24.76 8.08
N GLN A 643 18.61 -25.66 9.08
CA GLN A 643 18.85 -27.09 8.87
C GLN A 643 17.75 -27.76 8.03
N ARG A 644 16.48 -27.40 8.22
CA ARG A 644 15.36 -27.86 7.35
C ARG A 644 15.53 -27.33 5.93
N TYR A 645 15.62 -26.01 5.78
CA TYR A 645 15.77 -25.34 4.49
C TYR A 645 16.93 -25.93 3.68
N MET A 646 18.12 -26.05 4.27
CA MET A 646 19.31 -26.54 3.57
C MET A 646 19.26 -28.03 3.20
N ARG A 647 18.41 -28.85 3.84
CA ARG A 647 18.21 -30.26 3.44
C ARG A 647 17.31 -30.38 2.21
N GLU A 648 16.27 -29.54 2.15
CA GLU A 648 15.30 -29.50 1.06
C GLU A 648 15.89 -28.76 -0.16
N ALA A 649 16.41 -27.56 0.03
CA ALA A 649 16.99 -26.70 -1.01
C ALA A 649 18.28 -27.26 -1.67
N LEU A 650 18.93 -28.26 -1.05
CA LEU A 650 20.10 -28.95 -1.61
C LEU A 650 19.78 -30.39 -2.07
N GLN A 651 18.52 -30.83 -2.00
CA GLN A 651 18.13 -32.16 -2.50
C GLN A 651 18.46 -32.28 -4.00
N GLY A 652 19.08 -33.39 -4.39
CA GLY A 652 19.53 -33.61 -5.77
C GLY A 652 20.75 -32.78 -6.22
N THR A 653 21.29 -31.88 -5.39
CA THR A 653 22.48 -31.08 -5.76
C THR A 653 23.79 -31.83 -5.47
N GLU A 654 24.83 -31.55 -6.26
CA GLU A 654 26.17 -32.11 -6.10
C GLU A 654 26.85 -31.65 -4.79
N VAL A 655 27.61 -32.54 -4.16
CA VAL A 655 28.30 -32.27 -2.89
C VAL A 655 29.63 -31.57 -3.16
N THR A 656 29.62 -30.24 -3.10
CA THR A 656 30.85 -29.44 -3.06
C THR A 656 31.50 -29.48 -1.67
N HIS A 657 32.82 -29.30 -1.63
CA HIS A 657 33.62 -29.25 -0.41
C HIS A 657 34.31 -27.89 -0.30
N PHE A 658 34.47 -27.38 0.93
CA PHE A 658 35.29 -26.19 1.18
C PHE A 658 36.76 -26.45 0.85
N SER A 659 37.47 -25.44 0.34
CA SER A 659 38.91 -25.49 0.14
C SER A 659 39.65 -25.84 1.43
N LYS A 660 40.69 -26.68 1.29
CA LYS A 660 41.51 -27.11 2.42
C LYS A 660 42.43 -25.97 2.82
N ALA A 661 42.32 -25.50 4.07
CA ALA A 661 43.29 -24.59 4.64
C ALA A 661 44.70 -25.21 4.64
N THR A 662 45.72 -24.42 4.36
CA THR A 662 47.09 -24.91 4.15
C THR A 662 47.78 -25.37 5.43
N GLN A 663 47.37 -24.84 6.59
CA GLN A 663 47.90 -25.22 7.91
C GLN A 663 47.09 -26.37 8.50
N ASN A 664 47.77 -27.39 9.04
CA ASN A 664 47.13 -28.54 9.68
C ASN A 664 46.67 -28.16 11.11
N TRP A 665 45.38 -27.83 11.24
CA TRP A 665 44.82 -27.26 12.48
C TRP A 665 44.54 -28.25 13.62
N ASP A 666 44.68 -29.56 13.40
CA ASP A 666 44.28 -30.59 14.40
C ASP A 666 45.29 -30.78 15.57
N LEU A 667 46.31 -29.92 15.67
CA LEU A 667 47.23 -29.88 16.80
C LEU A 667 46.61 -29.23 18.06
N VAL A 668 45.59 -29.91 18.62
CA VAL A 668 45.33 -29.86 20.06
C VAL A 668 46.40 -30.72 20.74
N GLU A 669 47.60 -30.18 20.88
CA GLU A 669 48.68 -30.86 21.59
C GLU A 669 48.27 -31.14 23.04
N ARG A 670 48.55 -32.34 23.53
CA ARG A 670 48.18 -32.81 24.88
C ARG A 670 49.42 -33.35 25.59
N ALA A 671 49.87 -32.64 26.62
CA ALA A 671 50.99 -33.02 27.44
C ALA A 671 50.52 -33.35 28.87
N LYS A 672 51.38 -34.01 29.65
CA LYS A 672 51.18 -34.17 31.09
C LYS A 672 51.53 -32.86 31.79
N VAL A 673 50.66 -32.39 32.69
CA VAL A 673 50.97 -31.25 33.58
C VAL A 673 52.22 -31.60 34.41
N PRO A 674 53.29 -30.80 34.40
CA PRO A 674 54.46 -31.02 35.25
C PRO A 674 54.09 -31.11 36.74
N TRP A 675 54.68 -32.07 37.46
CA TRP A 675 54.59 -32.10 38.91
C TRP A 675 55.38 -30.93 39.52
N VAL A 676 54.64 -29.98 40.11
CA VAL A 676 55.20 -28.77 40.75
C VAL A 676 54.88 -28.64 42.24
N ASN A 677 54.17 -29.60 42.83
CA ASN A 677 53.98 -29.70 44.28
C ASN A 677 55.36 -29.67 44.98
N GLY A 678 55.44 -28.97 46.11
CA GLY A 678 56.67 -28.80 46.89
C GLY A 678 57.70 -27.82 46.30
N GLN A 679 57.46 -27.21 45.12
CA GLN A 679 58.34 -26.19 44.55
C GLN A 679 57.91 -24.77 44.97
N PRO A 680 58.85 -23.81 45.11
CA PRO A 680 58.51 -22.40 45.29
C PRO A 680 57.60 -21.90 44.15
N ARG A 681 56.66 -21.01 44.47
CA ARG A 681 55.68 -20.43 43.53
C ARG A 681 56.29 -20.07 42.17
N ASP A 682 57.36 -19.29 42.13
CA ASP A 682 57.87 -18.73 40.88
C ASP A 682 58.67 -19.77 40.07
N VAL A 683 59.29 -20.75 40.74
CA VAL A 683 59.89 -21.94 40.11
C VAL A 683 58.80 -22.81 39.48
N ALA A 684 57.69 -23.01 40.18
CA ALA A 684 56.53 -23.74 39.67
C ALA A 684 55.89 -23.04 38.45
N ILE A 685 55.68 -21.72 38.51
CA ILE A 685 55.18 -20.92 37.39
C ILE A 685 56.12 -21.02 36.19
N GLY A 686 57.43 -20.82 36.38
CA GLY A 686 58.44 -20.92 35.32
C GLY A 686 58.52 -22.33 34.71
N ARG A 687 58.36 -23.39 35.51
CA ARG A 687 58.38 -24.78 35.04
C ARG A 687 57.12 -25.14 34.26
N LEU A 688 55.93 -24.73 34.73
CA LEU A 688 54.68 -24.92 34.00
C LEU A 688 54.69 -24.16 32.66
N ALA A 689 55.13 -22.89 32.67
CA ALA A 689 55.21 -22.07 31.46
C ALA A 689 56.18 -22.68 30.42
N LYS A 690 57.34 -23.20 30.84
CA LYS A 690 58.29 -23.92 29.96
C LYS A 690 57.72 -25.20 29.35
N SER A 691 56.71 -25.81 29.97
CA SER A 691 55.95 -26.95 29.41
C SER A 691 54.64 -26.52 28.72
N GLY A 692 54.51 -25.24 28.35
CA GLY A 692 53.34 -24.71 27.64
C GLY A 692 52.07 -24.60 28.49
N PHE A 693 52.17 -24.67 29.82
CA PHE A 693 51.03 -24.49 30.73
C PHE A 693 51.12 -23.12 31.43
N PRO A 694 50.35 -22.11 31.01
CA PRO A 694 50.22 -20.88 31.81
C PRO A 694 49.63 -21.23 33.18
N SER A 695 49.96 -20.46 34.22
CA SER A 695 49.51 -20.75 35.59
C SER A 695 49.17 -19.48 36.36
N TYR A 696 48.34 -19.65 37.40
CA TYR A 696 47.86 -18.58 38.27
C TYR A 696 47.65 -19.12 39.68
N VAL A 697 47.69 -18.25 40.70
CA VAL A 697 47.32 -18.64 42.07
C VAL A 697 45.79 -18.79 42.13
N ALA A 698 45.32 -20.01 42.36
CA ALA A 698 43.90 -20.37 42.46
C ALA A 698 43.40 -20.37 43.92
N GLY A 699 44.31 -20.30 44.88
CA GLY A 699 44.02 -20.18 46.30
C GLY A 699 45.28 -20.26 47.15
N GLU A 700 45.13 -19.98 48.43
CA GLU A 700 46.16 -20.17 49.44
C GLU A 700 45.57 -21.00 50.58
N GLU A 701 46.31 -21.99 51.06
CA GLU A 701 45.85 -22.97 52.04
C GLU A 701 46.90 -23.09 53.15
N HIS A 702 46.48 -23.34 54.40
CA HIS A 702 47.43 -23.73 55.44
C HIS A 702 47.87 -25.18 55.21
N ASN A 703 49.15 -25.46 55.45
CA ASN A 703 49.71 -26.80 55.30
C ASN A 703 50.96 -26.97 56.15
N ASP A 704 50.94 -27.96 57.04
CA ASP A 704 52.01 -28.19 58.01
C ASP A 704 53.25 -28.88 57.39
N SER A 705 53.11 -29.45 56.19
CA SER A 705 54.14 -30.23 55.49
C SER A 705 54.77 -29.51 54.28
N VAL A 706 54.26 -28.34 53.89
CA VAL A 706 54.72 -27.57 52.72
C VAL A 706 55.07 -26.15 53.17
N PRO A 707 56.33 -25.67 53.02
CA PRO A 707 56.73 -24.35 53.49
C PRO A 707 55.94 -23.20 52.85
N PRO A 708 55.81 -22.04 53.53
CA PRO A 708 55.18 -20.85 52.97
C PRO A 708 55.67 -20.50 51.56
N GLY A 709 54.76 -20.04 50.69
CA GLY A 709 55.09 -19.66 49.31
C GLY A 709 55.37 -20.83 48.34
N HIS A 710 55.27 -22.09 48.80
CA HIS A 710 55.44 -23.28 47.94
C HIS A 710 54.10 -23.87 47.51
N VAL A 711 54.05 -24.56 46.37
CA VAL A 711 52.82 -25.16 45.83
C VAL A 711 52.44 -26.41 46.61
N ILE A 712 51.25 -26.45 47.20
CA ILE A 712 50.67 -27.65 47.82
C ILE A 712 50.17 -28.61 46.74
N ARG A 713 49.36 -28.08 45.81
CA ARG A 713 48.65 -28.84 44.77
C ARG A 713 48.32 -27.98 43.56
N THR A 714 48.08 -28.63 42.43
CA THR A 714 47.66 -27.96 41.19
C THR A 714 46.27 -28.42 40.74
N THR A 715 45.62 -27.65 39.86
CA THR A 715 44.38 -28.03 39.19
C THR A 715 44.41 -27.59 37.72
N PRO A 716 44.48 -28.52 36.74
CA PRO A 716 44.57 -29.98 36.89
C PRO A 716 45.81 -30.44 37.67
N THR A 717 45.70 -31.59 38.33
CA THR A 717 46.78 -32.19 39.12
C THR A 717 48.01 -32.49 38.26
N GLY A 718 49.20 -32.40 38.84
CA GLY A 718 50.45 -32.89 38.23
C GLY A 718 50.30 -34.32 37.70
N GLY A 719 51.02 -34.63 36.63
CA GLY A 719 50.96 -35.92 35.92
C GLY A 719 49.72 -36.13 35.05
N SER A 720 48.62 -35.37 35.24
CA SER A 720 47.41 -35.51 34.42
C SER A 720 47.61 -34.99 32.99
N THR A 721 47.09 -35.72 31.99
CA THR A 721 47.20 -35.35 30.57
C THR A 721 46.13 -34.33 30.17
N THR A 722 46.53 -33.09 29.91
CA THR A 722 45.61 -32.00 29.52
C THR A 722 46.08 -31.26 28.27
N ARG A 723 45.26 -30.35 27.76
CA ARG A 723 45.59 -29.55 26.56
C ARG A 723 46.74 -28.59 26.88
N VAL A 724 47.80 -28.60 26.06
CA VAL A 724 48.86 -27.58 26.09
C VAL A 724 48.22 -26.20 25.87
N GLY A 725 48.60 -25.24 26.71
CA GLY A 725 47.99 -23.93 26.80
C GLY A 725 46.87 -23.80 27.84
N ARG A 726 46.34 -24.89 28.39
CA ARG A 726 45.35 -24.82 29.48
C ARG A 726 46.00 -24.23 30.74
N SER A 727 45.33 -23.25 31.35
CA SER A 727 45.73 -22.70 32.65
C SER A 727 45.72 -23.75 33.76
N VAL A 728 46.81 -23.80 34.53
CA VAL A 728 46.97 -24.62 35.74
C VAL A 728 46.86 -23.72 36.96
N GLY A 729 45.83 -23.94 37.78
CA GLY A 729 45.67 -23.25 39.05
C GLY A 729 46.62 -23.81 40.10
N LEU A 730 47.33 -22.95 40.82
CA LEU A 730 48.24 -23.28 41.91
C LEU A 730 47.59 -22.97 43.26
N TYR A 731 47.64 -23.92 44.19
CA TYR A 731 47.32 -23.68 45.59
C TYR A 731 48.62 -23.54 46.37
N ILE A 732 48.82 -22.39 47.02
CA ILE A 732 50.08 -22.01 47.66
C ILE A 732 49.96 -22.17 49.18
N SER A 733 51.01 -22.67 49.83
CA SER A 733 51.04 -22.80 51.28
C SER A 733 51.23 -21.47 51.99
N ARG A 734 50.47 -21.26 53.06
CA ARG A 734 50.68 -20.23 54.09
C ARG A 734 51.58 -20.72 55.24
N GLY A 735 52.05 -21.97 55.18
CA GLY A 735 52.66 -22.68 56.30
C GLY A 735 51.61 -23.24 57.27
N PRO A 736 52.04 -23.72 58.45
CA PRO A 736 51.16 -24.22 59.49
C PRO A 736 50.07 -23.21 59.90
N GLN A 737 48.94 -23.69 60.39
CA GLN A 737 47.91 -22.80 60.93
C GLN A 737 48.25 -22.39 62.37
N ALA A 738 48.47 -21.09 62.59
CA ALA A 738 48.62 -20.55 63.94
C ALA A 738 47.33 -20.78 64.75
N SER A 739 47.46 -21.26 65.99
CA SER A 739 46.32 -21.44 66.89
C SER A 739 45.81 -20.07 67.38
N PRO A 740 44.49 -19.81 67.38
CA PRO A 740 43.96 -18.50 67.75
C PRO A 740 43.91 -18.27 69.26
N SER A 741 44.31 -17.07 69.69
CA SER A 741 43.97 -16.48 70.99
C SER A 741 42.71 -15.58 70.85
N PRO A 742 41.99 -15.24 71.94
CA PRO A 742 40.62 -14.71 71.85
C PRO A 742 40.44 -13.19 72.03
N SER A 743 39.22 -12.74 71.69
CA SER A 743 38.40 -11.62 72.23
C SER A 743 38.59 -10.15 71.77
N GLU A 744 37.46 -9.41 71.91
CA GLU A 744 37.20 -7.95 71.86
C GLU A 744 37.02 -7.25 70.49
N ASN A 745 36.20 -6.18 70.31
CA ASN A 745 34.78 -5.86 70.66
C ASN A 745 34.39 -4.47 70.02
N GLY A 746 33.10 -4.09 69.95
CA GLY A 746 32.58 -2.79 69.42
C GLY A 746 31.92 -2.89 68.03
N GLU A 747 30.70 -2.42 67.69
CA GLU A 747 29.76 -1.42 68.26
C GLU A 747 30.24 0.05 68.14
N ASP A 748 29.49 1.12 67.76
CA ASP A 748 28.12 1.38 67.20
C ASP A 748 28.07 2.90 66.76
N ASP A 749 27.09 3.62 66.16
CA ASP A 749 25.74 3.47 65.51
C ASP A 749 25.44 4.82 64.72
N GLY A 750 24.33 4.97 63.95
CA GLY A 750 23.75 6.31 63.62
C GLY A 750 22.85 6.50 62.36
N ASP A 751 21.68 7.13 62.53
CA ASP A 751 20.64 7.43 61.51
C ASP A 751 20.25 8.95 61.45
N GLY A 752 19.54 9.45 60.42
CA GLY A 752 19.14 10.89 60.37
C GLY A 752 18.26 11.37 59.17
N ASN A 753 17.33 12.32 59.39
CA ASN A 753 16.20 12.64 58.48
C ASN A 753 15.66 14.11 58.55
N GLY A 754 14.97 14.59 57.49
CA GLY A 754 14.16 15.84 57.41
C GLY A 754 14.75 16.99 56.54
N GLY A 755 14.01 17.94 55.93
CA GLY A 755 12.55 18.11 55.70
C GLY A 755 12.06 19.58 55.74
N GLY A 756 11.26 20.08 54.76
CA GLY A 756 10.57 21.40 54.83
C GLY A 756 10.21 22.12 53.50
N ASN A 757 9.16 22.97 53.50
CA ASN A 757 8.60 23.76 52.36
C ASN A 757 8.50 25.28 52.68
N GLY A 758 8.14 26.17 51.72
CA GLY A 758 7.41 27.43 52.02
C GLY A 758 7.61 28.71 51.16
N ASP A 759 7.06 28.75 49.94
CA ASP A 759 6.13 29.74 49.29
C ASP A 759 6.19 31.31 49.43
N ASP A 760 5.64 31.96 48.37
CA ASP A 760 4.91 33.26 48.22
C ASP A 760 5.50 34.69 47.95
N GLU A 761 5.21 35.16 46.71
CA GLU A 761 4.77 36.46 46.11
C GLU A 761 5.01 37.91 46.68
N ASN A 762 5.35 38.87 45.78
CA ASN A 762 4.44 39.84 45.06
C ASN A 762 4.92 41.34 44.87
N ARG A 763 4.49 41.98 43.75
CA ARG A 763 4.43 43.44 43.37
C ARG A 763 5.72 44.30 43.33
N GLY A 764 5.82 45.36 42.50
CA GLY A 764 4.94 45.88 41.42
C GLY A 764 5.26 47.34 40.99
N ASP A 765 4.51 47.88 39.99
CA ASP A 765 4.34 49.32 39.62
C ASP A 765 5.51 50.05 38.84
N ASN A 766 5.35 51.17 38.09
CA ASN A 766 4.20 52.06 37.74
C ASN A 766 4.45 52.91 36.45
N GLY A 767 3.39 53.40 35.76
CA GLY A 767 3.27 54.75 35.12
C GLY A 767 3.65 54.99 33.63
N SER A 768 3.10 55.99 32.89
CA SER A 768 1.86 56.81 33.06
C SER A 768 1.48 57.65 31.79
N ASP A 769 0.24 58.22 31.78
CA ASP A 769 -0.29 59.45 31.08
C ASP A 769 -0.26 59.61 29.53
N GLU A 770 -1.02 60.47 28.81
CA GLU A 770 -2.20 61.41 28.96
C GLU A 770 -2.85 61.52 27.52
N ASN A 771 -3.98 62.17 27.18
CA ASN A 771 -5.34 62.38 27.71
C ASN A 771 -6.14 63.32 26.71
N ARG A 772 -7.40 63.67 27.02
CA ARG A 772 -8.29 64.71 26.40
C ARG A 772 -8.88 64.38 25.00
N GLY A 773 -10.15 64.69 24.68
CA GLY A 773 -11.31 65.10 25.51
C GLY A 773 -12.37 65.93 24.75
N ASP A 774 -13.66 65.56 24.90
CA ASP A 774 -14.89 66.41 24.88
C ASP A 774 -15.24 67.35 23.69
N ASN A 775 -16.51 67.69 23.34
CA ASN A 775 -17.83 67.34 23.91
C ASN A 775 -19.00 67.41 22.87
N ASP A 776 -20.24 67.19 23.34
CA ASP A 776 -21.57 67.08 22.69
C ASP A 776 -22.08 68.30 21.86
N GLN A 777 -23.02 68.04 20.92
CA GLN A 777 -24.42 68.56 20.93
C GLN A 777 -25.31 68.11 19.73
N ARG A 778 -26.65 68.20 19.91
CA ARG A 778 -27.77 67.87 18.97
C ARG A 778 -28.58 69.17 18.63
N PRO A 779 -29.81 69.24 18.03
CA PRO A 779 -30.78 68.21 17.53
C PRO A 779 -31.63 68.55 16.25
N GLY A 780 -32.62 67.69 15.91
CA GLY A 780 -33.86 68.01 15.11
C GLY A 780 -33.81 67.82 13.58
N GLY A 781 -34.92 67.59 12.84
CA GLY A 781 -36.32 67.23 13.22
C GLY A 781 -37.36 67.34 12.05
N GLY A 782 -38.32 66.40 11.94
CA GLY A 782 -39.50 66.42 11.01
C GLY A 782 -39.23 66.01 9.53
N GLY A 783 -40.21 65.59 8.70
CA GLY A 783 -41.61 65.15 8.94
C GLY A 783 -42.53 65.21 7.69
N ASN A 784 -43.13 64.07 7.27
CA ASN A 784 -44.19 63.88 6.22
C ASN A 784 -43.84 64.34 4.77
N GLU A 785 -44.54 64.02 3.66
CA GLU A 785 -45.78 63.25 3.39
C GLU A 785 -45.80 62.56 1.98
N ASP A 786 -46.89 61.85 1.66
CA ASP A 786 -47.25 61.02 0.48
C ASP A 786 -47.03 61.64 -0.95
N VAL A 787 -46.53 60.93 -1.99
CA VAL A 787 -47.05 59.79 -2.84
C VAL A 787 -47.85 60.23 -4.11
N TRP A 788 -47.74 59.42 -5.20
CA TRP A 788 -48.27 59.52 -6.60
C TRP A 788 -47.18 59.93 -7.63
N ARG A 789 -46.99 59.33 -8.83
CA ARG A 789 -47.41 58.11 -9.59
C ARG A 789 -46.14 57.66 -10.35
N GLY A 790 -45.88 56.44 -10.86
CA GLY A 790 -46.71 55.34 -11.36
C GLY A 790 -46.07 54.84 -12.69
N ILE A 791 -46.29 53.59 -13.12
CA ILE A 791 -45.75 52.99 -14.39
C ILE A 791 -44.23 52.61 -14.37
N GLY A 792 -43.56 52.55 -13.22
CA GLY A 792 -42.16 52.05 -13.12
C GLY A 792 -41.99 50.56 -12.74
N THR A 793 -43.04 49.91 -12.23
CA THR A 793 -42.88 48.94 -11.12
C THR A 793 -42.80 47.46 -11.49
N MET A 794 -42.90 47.05 -12.76
CA MET A 794 -42.74 45.63 -13.15
C MET A 794 -41.33 45.27 -13.64
N ALA A 795 -40.63 46.17 -14.34
CA ALA A 795 -39.23 45.94 -14.74
C ALA A 795 -38.28 45.98 -13.53
N ALA A 796 -38.48 46.94 -12.62
CA ALA A 796 -37.68 47.08 -11.41
C ALA A 796 -37.88 45.92 -10.42
N ALA A 797 -39.07 45.30 -10.36
CA ALA A 797 -39.29 44.10 -9.57
C ALA A 797 -38.55 42.88 -10.17
N GLY A 798 -38.60 42.70 -11.49
CA GLY A 798 -37.87 41.62 -12.18
C GLY A 798 -36.36 41.74 -12.03
N LEU A 799 -35.78 42.92 -12.30
CA LEU A 799 -34.35 43.17 -12.13
C LEU A 799 -33.92 43.22 -10.66
N GLY A 800 -34.79 43.70 -9.76
CA GLY A 800 -34.55 43.70 -8.32
C GLY A 800 -34.51 42.29 -7.74
N VAL A 801 -35.47 41.42 -8.09
CA VAL A 801 -35.47 40.00 -7.68
C VAL A 801 -34.32 39.23 -8.35
N PHE A 802 -34.02 39.48 -9.62
CA PHE A 802 -32.87 38.83 -10.28
C PHE A 802 -31.53 39.27 -9.69
N GLY A 803 -31.37 40.57 -9.38
CA GLY A 803 -30.18 41.10 -8.71
C GLY A 803 -30.06 40.66 -7.25
N TYR A 804 -31.19 40.52 -6.54
CA TYR A 804 -31.24 39.96 -5.19
C TYR A 804 -30.86 38.47 -5.19
N ALA A 805 -31.47 37.67 -6.06
CA ALA A 805 -31.16 36.24 -6.17
C ALA A 805 -29.70 36.00 -6.60
N ALA A 806 -29.27 36.61 -7.71
CA ALA A 806 -27.94 36.38 -8.28
C ALA A 806 -26.80 37.09 -7.53
N GLY A 807 -27.10 38.17 -6.78
CA GLY A 807 -26.09 39.01 -6.11
C GLY A 807 -26.08 38.91 -4.57
N TYR A 808 -27.23 38.62 -3.94
CA TYR A 808 -27.38 38.53 -2.48
C TYR A 808 -27.67 37.11 -1.99
N GLU A 809 -28.71 36.43 -2.50
CA GLU A 809 -29.07 35.07 -2.01
C GLU A 809 -27.96 34.05 -2.24
N VAL A 810 -27.31 34.08 -3.41
CA VAL A 810 -26.14 33.22 -3.75
C VAL A 810 -24.93 33.43 -2.81
N ARG A 811 -24.93 34.51 -2.00
CA ARG A 811 -23.88 34.86 -1.02
C ARG A 811 -24.37 34.91 0.43
N ALA A 812 -25.66 34.71 0.68
CA ALA A 812 -26.28 34.82 2.01
C ALA A 812 -26.16 33.52 2.82
N PHE A 813 -24.92 33.09 3.09
CA PHE A 813 -24.64 31.89 3.87
C PHE A 813 -25.20 32.01 5.31
N GLN A 814 -25.95 31.00 5.77
CA GLN A 814 -26.65 31.03 7.07
C GLN A 814 -26.30 29.82 7.94
N LEU A 815 -25.70 30.08 9.10
CA LEU A 815 -25.62 29.10 10.18
C LEU A 815 -26.97 28.99 10.91
N ARG A 816 -27.52 27.78 11.00
CA ARG A 816 -28.69 27.48 11.84
C ARG A 816 -28.25 26.71 13.08
N ARG A 817 -28.88 26.99 14.22
CA ARG A 817 -28.65 26.30 15.49
C ARG A 817 -29.95 25.69 15.98
N VAL A 818 -29.91 24.41 16.37
CA VAL A 818 -31.04 23.65 16.93
C VAL A 818 -30.53 22.78 18.08
N SER A 819 -31.42 22.41 19.00
CA SER A 819 -31.09 21.57 20.15
C SER A 819 -32.05 20.38 20.22
N ALA A 820 -31.51 19.17 20.39
CA ALA A 820 -32.27 17.93 20.45
C ALA A 820 -31.88 17.12 21.70
N ALA A 821 -32.87 16.59 22.41
CA ALA A 821 -32.66 15.76 23.60
C ALA A 821 -32.40 14.30 23.18
N VAL A 822 -31.13 14.00 22.89
CA VAL A 822 -30.66 12.69 22.39
C VAL A 822 -29.80 11.96 23.42
N LEU A 823 -28.94 12.70 24.14
CA LEU A 823 -28.07 12.16 25.17
C LEU A 823 -28.85 11.80 26.45
N PRO A 824 -28.32 10.90 27.30
CA PRO A 824 -28.82 10.62 28.64
C PRO A 824 -29.03 11.87 29.51
N ALA A 825 -30.02 11.79 30.40
CA ALA A 825 -30.40 12.92 31.27
C ALA A 825 -29.29 13.27 32.26
N GLY A 826 -28.83 14.53 32.23
CA GLY A 826 -27.76 15.05 33.08
C GLY A 826 -26.41 15.24 32.36
N GLU A 827 -26.28 14.79 31.12
CA GLU A 827 -25.06 15.01 30.33
C GLU A 827 -24.92 16.46 29.81
N ARG A 828 -23.67 16.85 29.55
CA ARG A 828 -23.35 18.12 28.86
C ARG A 828 -23.79 18.06 27.39
N PRO A 829 -24.28 19.16 26.80
CA PRO A 829 -24.62 19.20 25.37
C PRO A 829 -23.39 19.01 24.48
N LEU A 830 -23.49 18.10 23.50
CA LEU A 830 -22.51 17.91 22.44
C LEU A 830 -22.81 18.83 21.25
N ARG A 831 -21.82 19.60 20.76
CA ARG A 831 -21.94 20.46 19.57
C ARG A 831 -21.60 19.67 18.32
N ILE A 832 -22.61 19.35 17.51
CA ILE A 832 -22.43 18.76 16.18
C ILE A 832 -22.56 19.84 15.11
N LEU A 833 -21.54 19.99 14.26
CA LEU A 833 -21.65 20.77 13.01
C LEU A 833 -22.05 19.83 11.88
N HIS A 834 -23.23 20.05 11.28
CA HIS A 834 -23.71 19.31 10.13
C HIS A 834 -23.52 20.12 8.85
N ILE A 835 -22.89 19.52 7.84
CA ILE A 835 -22.55 20.09 6.53
C ILE A 835 -23.19 19.23 5.44
N SER A 836 -23.66 19.88 4.38
CA SER A 836 -24.28 19.27 3.20
C SER A 836 -24.29 20.26 2.03
N ASP A 837 -24.44 19.79 0.80
CA ASP A 837 -24.95 20.61 -0.32
C ASP A 837 -24.05 21.83 -0.64
N MET A 838 -22.72 21.63 -0.59
CA MET A 838 -21.73 22.70 -0.78
C MET A 838 -21.47 23.04 -2.26
N HIS A 839 -21.65 22.09 -3.18
CA HIS A 839 -21.47 22.21 -4.63
C HIS A 839 -20.27 23.12 -5.03
N LEU A 840 -19.11 22.81 -4.46
CA LEU A 840 -17.91 23.63 -4.62
C LEU A 840 -17.32 23.51 -6.02
N THR A 841 -16.72 24.61 -6.45
CA THR A 841 -15.89 24.68 -7.66
C THR A 841 -14.63 25.48 -7.32
N PRO A 842 -13.52 25.34 -8.07
CA PRO A 842 -12.27 26.05 -7.81
C PRO A 842 -12.34 27.59 -7.77
N ARG A 843 -13.50 28.18 -8.08
CA ARG A 843 -13.72 29.64 -8.15
C ARG A 843 -14.56 30.19 -6.99
N ARG A 844 -15.14 29.35 -6.12
CA ARG A 844 -16.00 29.77 -4.98
C ARG A 844 -15.20 30.17 -3.72
N ARG A 845 -14.22 31.07 -3.83
CA ARG A 845 -13.35 31.51 -2.71
C ARG A 845 -14.12 31.95 -1.46
N GLU A 846 -15.14 32.78 -1.64
CA GLU A 846 -16.02 33.25 -0.55
C GLU A 846 -16.71 32.10 0.21
N THR A 847 -17.10 31.01 -0.47
CA THR A 847 -17.72 29.84 0.17
C THR A 847 -16.67 28.99 0.91
N ILE A 848 -15.48 28.83 0.34
CA ILE A 848 -14.36 28.11 0.95
C ILE A 848 -13.97 28.78 2.28
N GLU A 849 -13.79 30.10 2.26
CA GLU A 849 -13.46 30.91 3.44
C GLU A 849 -14.57 30.88 4.50
N TRP A 850 -15.84 30.92 4.09
CA TRP A 850 -16.97 30.86 5.02
C TRP A 850 -17.09 29.50 5.72
N VAL A 851 -16.96 28.39 4.99
CA VAL A 851 -17.02 27.03 5.59
C VAL A 851 -15.83 26.81 6.52
N ALA A 852 -14.62 27.20 6.12
CA ALA A 852 -13.43 27.11 6.97
C ALA A 852 -13.60 27.93 8.27
N GLY A 853 -14.25 29.10 8.18
CA GLY A 853 -14.59 29.95 9.33
C GLY A 853 -15.55 29.32 10.34
N LEU A 854 -16.30 28.26 9.98
CA LEU A 854 -17.19 27.55 10.91
C LEU A 854 -16.42 26.80 12.01
N ALA A 855 -15.10 26.60 11.87
CA ALA A 855 -14.26 26.04 12.92
C ALA A 855 -14.23 26.92 14.19
N ALA A 856 -14.51 28.23 14.08
CA ALA A 856 -14.67 29.14 15.21
C ALA A 856 -15.92 28.86 16.08
N LEU A 857 -16.79 27.93 15.67
CA LEU A 857 -17.87 27.38 16.51
C LEU A 857 -17.37 26.29 17.47
N GLU A 858 -16.13 25.83 17.26
CA GLU A 858 -15.49 24.71 17.94
C GLU A 858 -16.34 23.43 18.04
N PRO A 859 -16.85 22.86 16.92
CA PRO A 859 -17.66 21.66 17.00
C PRO A 859 -16.90 20.49 17.65
N ASP A 860 -17.63 19.74 18.48
CA ASP A 860 -17.11 18.56 19.18
C ASP A 860 -17.17 17.31 18.26
N LEU A 861 -18.04 17.36 17.24
CA LEU A 861 -18.17 16.42 16.11
C LEU A 861 -18.58 17.18 14.84
N VAL A 862 -18.02 16.83 13.68
CA VAL A 862 -18.46 17.30 12.36
C VAL A 862 -19.10 16.15 11.56
N VAL A 863 -20.26 16.37 10.93
CA VAL A 863 -20.92 15.36 10.08
C VAL A 863 -21.17 15.95 8.70
N ASN A 864 -20.71 15.29 7.66
CA ASN A 864 -20.88 15.70 6.26
C ASN A 864 -21.80 14.73 5.52
N THR A 865 -22.93 15.20 5.01
CA THR A 865 -23.92 14.37 4.28
C THR A 865 -23.89 14.59 2.77
N GLY A 866 -22.72 14.88 2.20
CA GLY A 866 -22.49 14.81 0.75
C GLY A 866 -22.90 16.03 -0.06
N ASP A 867 -22.76 15.90 -1.38
CA ASP A 867 -22.87 16.96 -2.40
C ASP A 867 -21.87 18.10 -2.19
N ASN A 868 -20.60 17.71 -2.02
CA ASN A 868 -19.47 18.61 -1.83
C ASN A 868 -18.99 19.23 -3.14
N LEU A 869 -19.06 18.47 -4.24
CA LEU A 869 -18.43 18.80 -5.52
C LEU A 869 -19.45 19.32 -6.54
N ALA A 870 -19.01 20.23 -7.42
CA ALA A 870 -19.72 20.60 -8.65
C ALA A 870 -18.76 20.81 -9.84
N HIS A 871 -17.51 20.33 -9.71
CA HIS A 871 -16.47 20.39 -10.73
C HIS A 871 -15.50 19.21 -10.54
N LEU A 872 -14.83 18.77 -11.60
CA LEU A 872 -13.81 17.71 -11.51
C LEU A 872 -12.70 18.11 -10.52
N ASP A 873 -12.11 19.27 -10.73
CA ASP A 873 -11.01 19.80 -9.91
C ASP A 873 -11.48 20.43 -8.57
N ALA A 874 -12.72 20.15 -8.11
CA ALA A 874 -13.26 20.74 -6.88
C ALA A 874 -12.72 20.11 -5.58
N VAL A 875 -12.11 18.92 -5.63
CA VAL A 875 -11.65 18.20 -4.43
C VAL A 875 -10.65 18.99 -3.59
N PRO A 876 -9.59 19.61 -4.15
CA PRO A 876 -8.73 20.52 -3.39
C PRO A 876 -9.51 21.64 -2.69
N SER A 877 -10.49 22.25 -3.35
CA SER A 877 -11.32 23.31 -2.76
C SER A 877 -12.31 22.82 -1.71
N ALA A 878 -12.80 21.58 -1.80
CA ALA A 878 -13.64 20.98 -0.76
C ALA A 878 -12.82 20.63 0.49
N LEU A 879 -11.59 20.13 0.31
CA LEU A 879 -10.67 19.87 1.42
C LEU A 879 -10.09 21.18 2.01
N GLU A 880 -9.88 22.22 1.20
CA GLU A 880 -9.52 23.58 1.63
C GLU A 880 -10.66 24.20 2.48
N ALA A 881 -11.91 24.08 2.02
CA ALA A 881 -13.09 24.56 2.74
C ALA A 881 -13.31 23.83 4.08
N MET A 882 -13.07 22.52 4.12
CA MET A 882 -13.17 21.73 5.34
C MET A 882 -11.90 21.77 6.21
N GLY A 883 -10.78 22.34 5.75
CA GLY A 883 -9.46 22.18 6.38
C GLY A 883 -9.44 22.35 7.90
N PRO A 884 -9.82 23.52 8.46
CA PRO A 884 -9.86 23.75 9.91
C PRO A 884 -10.93 22.95 10.69
N LEU A 885 -11.81 22.24 9.98
CA LEU A 885 -12.83 21.34 10.55
C LEU A 885 -12.38 19.87 10.51
N LEU A 886 -11.48 19.50 9.58
CA LEU A 886 -10.93 18.14 9.48
C LEU A 886 -10.11 17.76 10.72
N ASP A 887 -9.57 18.74 11.45
CA ASP A 887 -8.87 18.54 12.73
C ASP A 887 -9.80 18.21 13.92
N ARG A 888 -11.12 18.15 13.69
CA ARG A 888 -12.13 17.68 14.67
C ARG A 888 -12.57 16.24 14.35
N PRO A 889 -13.01 15.45 15.34
CA PRO A 889 -13.67 14.17 15.08
C PRO A 889 -14.80 14.36 14.07
N GLY A 890 -14.88 13.50 13.06
CA GLY A 890 -15.85 13.69 11.98
C GLY A 890 -16.28 12.39 11.31
N ALA A 891 -17.41 12.46 10.60
CA ALA A 891 -17.97 11.34 9.86
C ALA A 891 -18.71 11.80 8.59
N PHE A 892 -18.81 10.94 7.57
CA PHE A 892 -19.39 11.34 6.29
C PHE A 892 -20.11 10.23 5.50
N VAL A 893 -21.03 10.67 4.64
CA VAL A 893 -21.62 9.88 3.53
C VAL A 893 -21.57 10.69 2.24
N MET A 894 -21.54 10.04 1.09
CA MET A 894 -21.46 10.72 -0.21
C MET A 894 -22.84 11.01 -0.80
N GLY A 895 -22.92 12.06 -1.61
CA GLY A 895 -24.11 12.45 -2.36
C GLY A 895 -23.98 12.28 -3.88
N SER A 896 -25.09 12.45 -4.57
CA SER A 896 -25.17 12.30 -6.04
C SER A 896 -24.13 13.12 -6.81
N ASN A 897 -23.88 14.36 -6.38
CA ASN A 897 -22.92 15.29 -6.99
C ASN A 897 -21.50 15.16 -6.41
N ASP A 898 -21.24 14.24 -5.46
CA ASP A 898 -19.88 13.76 -5.22
C ASP A 898 -19.47 12.71 -6.25
N TYR A 899 -20.42 11.91 -6.74
CA TYR A 899 -20.18 10.88 -7.75
C TYR A 899 -20.20 11.41 -9.19
N TYR A 900 -21.08 12.38 -9.51
CA TYR A 900 -21.38 12.77 -10.89
C TYR A 900 -21.56 14.28 -11.05
N GLY A 901 -20.94 14.88 -12.07
CA GLY A 901 -21.01 16.31 -12.32
C GLY A 901 -22.37 16.79 -12.84
N PRO A 902 -22.73 18.06 -12.62
CA PRO A 902 -24.02 18.60 -13.02
C PRO A 902 -24.19 18.66 -14.55
N LEU A 903 -25.35 18.23 -15.04
CA LEU A 903 -25.78 18.43 -16.43
C LEU A 903 -26.59 19.72 -16.59
N LYS A 904 -26.57 20.31 -17.79
CA LYS A 904 -27.43 21.45 -18.14
C LYS A 904 -28.90 21.01 -18.27
N SER A 905 -29.68 21.18 -17.20
CA SER A 905 -31.12 20.91 -17.17
C SER A 905 -31.94 22.09 -17.76
N ASN A 906 -33.13 21.78 -18.27
CA ASN A 906 -34.11 22.79 -18.68
C ASN A 906 -35.15 22.97 -17.55
N PRO A 907 -35.25 24.16 -16.91
CA PRO A 907 -36.13 24.36 -15.76
C PRO A 907 -37.63 24.18 -16.06
N LEU A 908 -38.06 24.28 -17.34
CA LEU A 908 -39.45 24.06 -17.72
C LEU A 908 -39.89 22.59 -17.62
N ARG A 909 -38.95 21.64 -17.52
CA ARG A 909 -39.26 20.20 -17.37
C ARG A 909 -39.97 19.87 -16.06
N TYR A 910 -39.81 20.72 -15.03
CA TYR A 910 -40.40 20.58 -13.69
C TYR A 910 -41.95 20.56 -13.70
N LEU A 911 -42.59 21.06 -14.75
CA LEU A 911 -44.05 21.21 -14.83
C LEU A 911 -44.80 20.01 -15.46
N PHE A 912 -44.09 18.96 -15.91
CA PHE A 912 -44.68 17.95 -16.82
C PHE A 912 -44.52 16.47 -16.43
N GLY A 913 -43.95 16.12 -15.27
CA GLY A 913 -44.02 14.75 -14.72
C GLY A 913 -42.73 14.22 -14.05
N ASP A 914 -42.85 13.02 -13.47
CA ASP A 914 -41.87 12.38 -12.57
C ASP A 914 -40.40 12.45 -13.01
N SER A 915 -39.58 13.12 -12.20
CA SER A 915 -38.12 13.16 -12.31
C SER A 915 -37.47 11.87 -11.78
N ARG A 916 -37.76 10.73 -12.43
CA ARG A 916 -37.12 9.42 -12.15
C ARG A 916 -36.11 8.97 -13.21
N GLU A 917 -36.01 9.69 -14.31
CA GLU A 917 -34.99 9.48 -15.35
C GLU A 917 -34.26 10.79 -15.63
N ASP A 918 -33.15 11.01 -14.93
CA ASP A 918 -32.18 12.05 -15.29
C ASP A 918 -30.85 11.40 -15.69
N ALA A 919 -30.22 11.98 -16.71
CA ALA A 919 -28.99 11.45 -17.26
C ALA A 919 -27.83 11.65 -16.26
N VAL A 920 -27.01 10.62 -16.11
CA VAL A 920 -25.84 10.65 -15.22
C VAL A 920 -24.74 11.51 -15.87
N GLY A 921 -24.25 12.50 -15.14
CA GLY A 921 -23.16 13.37 -15.58
C GLY A 921 -21.77 12.69 -15.57
N PRO A 922 -20.70 13.43 -15.93
CA PRO A 922 -19.35 12.89 -15.93
C PRO A 922 -18.94 12.46 -14.51
N PRO A 923 -18.29 11.31 -14.32
CA PRO A 923 -17.87 10.86 -13.00
C PRO A 923 -16.86 11.83 -12.38
N LEU A 924 -17.05 12.14 -11.10
CA LEU A 924 -16.18 13.02 -10.32
C LEU A 924 -15.19 12.22 -9.46
N PRO A 925 -14.06 12.82 -9.02
CA PRO A 925 -13.05 12.17 -8.19
C PRO A 925 -13.48 11.99 -6.73
N VAL A 926 -14.60 11.27 -6.52
CA VAL A 926 -15.16 10.94 -5.20
C VAL A 926 -14.15 10.25 -4.28
N ASN A 927 -13.29 9.39 -4.82
CA ASN A 927 -12.28 8.67 -4.04
C ASN A 927 -11.23 9.62 -3.45
N ASP A 928 -10.84 10.66 -4.18
CA ASP A 928 -9.80 11.60 -3.73
C ASP A 928 -10.32 12.49 -2.59
N LEU A 929 -11.63 12.77 -2.60
CA LEU A 929 -12.36 13.44 -1.53
C LEU A 929 -12.51 12.54 -0.29
N ILE A 930 -12.90 11.27 -0.50
CA ILE A 930 -12.97 10.24 0.55
C ILE A 930 -11.60 10.08 1.22
N ASP A 931 -10.55 9.81 0.44
CA ASP A 931 -9.18 9.67 0.95
C ASP A 931 -8.68 10.96 1.61
N GLY A 932 -9.15 12.14 1.15
CA GLY A 932 -8.91 13.42 1.79
C GLY A 932 -9.45 13.49 3.22
N MET A 933 -10.71 13.12 3.43
CA MET A 933 -11.33 13.10 4.77
C MET A 933 -10.74 11.96 5.63
N LEU A 934 -10.54 10.77 5.07
CA LEU A 934 -9.93 9.63 5.77
C LEU A 934 -8.51 9.92 6.26
N ARG A 935 -7.71 10.72 5.53
CA ARG A 935 -6.36 11.13 5.96
C ARG A 935 -6.34 11.96 7.25
N HIS A 936 -7.42 12.67 7.56
CA HIS A 936 -7.60 13.41 8.82
C HIS A 936 -8.33 12.59 9.90
N GLY A 937 -8.53 11.29 9.69
CA GLY A 937 -9.18 10.41 10.67
C GLY A 937 -10.70 10.54 10.75
N TRP A 938 -11.34 11.22 9.78
CA TRP A 938 -12.79 11.18 9.66
C TRP A 938 -13.28 9.80 9.25
N VAL A 939 -14.49 9.46 9.69
CA VAL A 939 -15.08 8.14 9.56
C VAL A 939 -16.10 8.12 8.41
N ASP A 940 -15.70 7.53 7.28
CA ASP A 940 -16.63 7.09 6.25
C ASP A 940 -17.73 6.22 6.88
N VAL A 941 -19.01 6.53 6.64
CA VAL A 941 -20.14 5.68 7.04
C VAL A 941 -21.07 5.30 5.88
N ASN A 942 -20.58 5.33 4.64
CA ASN A 942 -21.30 4.85 3.46
C ASN A 942 -21.63 3.33 3.60
N ASN A 943 -22.91 3.01 3.85
CA ASN A 943 -23.44 1.65 3.99
C ASN A 943 -22.80 0.80 5.10
N ARG A 944 -22.33 1.46 6.16
CA ARG A 944 -21.59 0.81 7.26
C ARG A 944 -21.96 1.42 8.61
N ARG A 945 -21.77 0.62 9.66
CA ARG A 945 -21.77 1.08 11.05
C ARG A 945 -20.33 1.26 11.49
N ASP A 946 -20.05 2.32 12.22
CA ASP A 946 -18.72 2.63 12.74
C ASP A 946 -18.80 3.43 14.06
N ARG A 947 -17.67 3.67 14.74
CA ARG A 947 -17.62 4.37 16.04
C ARG A 947 -16.52 5.42 16.08
N LEU A 948 -16.80 6.55 16.73
CA LEU A 948 -15.80 7.59 17.02
C LEU A 948 -15.92 8.11 18.45
N VAL A 949 -14.92 8.89 18.87
CA VAL A 949 -14.92 9.58 20.17
C VAL A 949 -15.10 11.09 19.96
N ALA A 950 -16.11 11.69 20.59
CA ALA A 950 -16.40 13.12 20.54
C ALA A 950 -16.72 13.66 21.96
N ASP A 951 -16.04 14.73 22.37
CA ASP A 951 -16.03 15.23 23.77
C ASP A 951 -15.93 14.08 24.80
N GLY A 952 -14.95 13.20 24.60
CA GLY A 952 -14.66 12.04 25.46
C GLY A 952 -15.66 10.88 25.41
N ARG A 953 -16.79 10.98 24.69
CA ARG A 953 -17.82 9.94 24.59
C ARG A 953 -17.66 9.09 23.33
N ILE A 954 -17.89 7.78 23.46
CA ILE A 954 -18.06 6.91 22.29
C ILE A 954 -19.46 7.15 21.70
N LEU A 955 -19.49 7.50 20.42
CA LEU A 955 -20.70 7.61 19.60
C LEU A 955 -20.68 6.51 18.54
N GLU A 956 -21.83 5.90 18.30
CA GLU A 956 -22.02 4.97 17.20
C GLU A 956 -22.71 5.67 16.04
N LEU A 957 -22.22 5.42 14.82
CA LEU A 957 -22.75 5.98 13.59
C LEU A 957 -23.25 4.84 12.72
N VAL A 958 -24.47 4.97 12.20
CA VAL A 958 -25.01 4.05 11.19
C VAL A 958 -25.38 4.85 9.95
N GLY A 959 -24.69 4.59 8.84
CA GLY A 959 -24.84 5.37 7.63
C GLY A 959 -25.22 4.57 6.40
N VAL A 960 -25.76 5.28 5.42
CA VAL A 960 -25.98 4.79 4.06
C VAL A 960 -25.41 5.77 3.03
N ASP A 961 -24.88 5.21 1.95
CA ASP A 961 -24.57 5.92 0.71
C ASP A 961 -25.89 6.39 0.03
N ASP A 962 -25.80 7.20 -1.02
CA ASP A 962 -26.92 7.95 -1.59
C ASP A 962 -28.18 7.10 -1.94
N PRO A 963 -29.29 7.26 -1.21
CA PRO A 963 -30.54 6.55 -1.50
C PRO A 963 -31.27 7.03 -2.77
N HIS A 964 -30.92 8.18 -3.35
CA HIS A 964 -31.45 8.62 -4.65
C HIS A 964 -30.85 7.81 -5.79
N LEU A 965 -29.55 7.54 -5.73
CA LEU A 965 -28.84 6.63 -6.63
C LEU A 965 -29.11 5.14 -6.34
N GLY A 966 -29.97 4.82 -5.35
CA GLY A 966 -30.27 3.46 -4.92
C GLY A 966 -29.07 2.75 -4.28
N ARG A 967 -28.15 3.51 -3.68
CA ARG A 967 -26.93 3.00 -3.04
C ARG A 967 -27.12 2.65 -1.57
N ASP A 968 -28.33 2.75 -1.03
CA ASP A 968 -28.66 2.67 0.39
C ASP A 968 -28.72 1.23 0.97
N ASN A 969 -27.60 0.52 0.91
CA ASN A 969 -27.49 -0.83 1.47
C ASN A 969 -27.34 -0.78 3.01
N TYR A 970 -28.46 -0.78 3.72
CA TYR A 970 -28.50 -0.64 5.18
C TYR A 970 -27.73 -1.75 5.93
N PRO A 971 -26.78 -1.43 6.83
CA PRO A 971 -26.01 -2.43 7.57
C PRO A 971 -26.84 -3.11 8.67
N SER A 972 -27.07 -4.43 8.54
CA SER A 972 -28.02 -5.19 9.35
C SER A 972 -27.49 -5.68 10.71
N GLN A 973 -27.21 -4.74 11.63
CA GLN A 973 -26.93 -5.03 13.05
C GLN A 973 -27.61 -3.98 13.92
N ARG A 974 -28.25 -4.38 15.03
CA ARG A 974 -28.90 -3.46 15.98
C ARG A 974 -27.88 -2.50 16.61
N ALA A 975 -28.27 -1.25 16.85
CA ALA A 975 -27.53 -0.30 17.69
C ALA A 975 -27.12 -0.91 19.05
N ALA A 976 -25.90 -0.61 19.49
CA ALA A 976 -25.32 -1.20 20.70
C ALA A 976 -25.71 -0.45 21.99
N ASP A 977 -25.73 -1.18 23.10
CA ASP A 977 -26.11 -0.64 24.42
C ASP A 977 -24.90 -0.02 25.20
N ASP A 978 -23.69 0.02 24.62
CA ASP A 978 -22.43 0.47 25.26
C ASP A 978 -21.93 1.86 24.80
N VAL A 979 -22.78 2.66 24.15
CA VAL A 979 -22.42 3.97 23.56
C VAL A 979 -23.33 5.10 24.07
N ALA A 980 -22.83 6.35 24.06
CA ALA A 980 -23.57 7.50 24.59
C ALA A 980 -24.78 7.91 23.71
N ALA A 981 -24.67 7.69 22.39
CA ALA A 981 -25.78 7.77 21.44
C ALA A 981 -25.45 6.99 20.16
N THR A 982 -26.49 6.56 19.45
CA THR A 982 -26.40 6.14 18.04
C THR A 982 -26.98 7.22 17.14
N LEU A 983 -26.25 7.60 16.10
CA LEU A 983 -26.60 8.62 15.11
C LEU A 983 -26.76 7.99 13.72
N GLY A 984 -27.91 8.24 13.07
CA GLY A 984 -28.14 7.87 11.67
C GLY A 984 -27.58 8.93 10.72
N VAL A 985 -26.96 8.54 9.61
CA VAL A 985 -26.37 9.47 8.62
C VAL A 985 -26.76 9.07 7.20
N THR A 986 -27.41 9.96 6.45
CA THR A 986 -27.82 9.71 5.05
C THR A 986 -27.68 10.96 4.19
N HIS A 987 -27.36 10.81 2.91
CA HIS A 987 -27.40 11.95 1.98
C HIS A 987 -28.83 12.45 1.78
N ALA A 988 -29.77 11.55 1.48
CA ALA A 988 -31.17 11.89 1.21
C ALA A 988 -32.15 11.25 2.22
N PRO A 989 -33.16 11.99 2.72
CA PRO A 989 -34.09 11.53 3.76
C PRO A 989 -35.25 10.67 3.21
N TYR A 990 -34.94 9.59 2.49
CA TYR A 990 -35.98 8.65 2.01
C TYR A 990 -36.60 7.86 3.18
N LEU A 991 -37.92 7.67 3.16
CA LEU A 991 -38.69 7.02 4.24
C LEU A 991 -38.10 5.65 4.61
N ARG A 992 -37.77 4.82 3.62
CA ARG A 992 -37.22 3.48 3.82
C ARG A 992 -35.90 3.45 4.61
N VAL A 993 -35.12 4.54 4.55
CA VAL A 993 -33.86 4.71 5.28
C VAL A 993 -34.12 5.32 6.65
N VAL A 994 -34.94 6.36 6.73
CA VAL A 994 -35.27 7.06 7.98
C VAL A 994 -35.98 6.12 8.96
N ASP A 995 -36.98 5.36 8.49
CA ASP A 995 -37.66 4.35 9.30
C ASP A 995 -36.73 3.18 9.68
N ALA A 996 -35.74 2.82 8.85
CA ALA A 996 -34.74 1.80 9.19
C ALA A 996 -33.82 2.26 10.33
N MET A 997 -33.26 3.48 10.24
CA MET A 997 -32.43 4.06 11.31
C MET A 997 -33.18 4.17 12.64
N ILE A 998 -34.46 4.54 12.59
CA ILE A 998 -35.28 4.69 13.79
C ILE A 998 -35.73 3.34 14.36
N ALA A 999 -35.96 2.33 13.51
CA ALA A 999 -36.21 0.95 13.94
C ALA A 999 -34.97 0.28 14.55
N ASP A 1000 -33.79 0.67 14.10
CA ASP A 1000 -32.47 0.21 14.52
C ASP A 1000 -32.00 0.83 15.85
N GLY A 1001 -32.57 1.99 16.22
CA GLY A 1001 -32.34 2.66 17.51
C GLY A 1001 -31.55 3.97 17.45
N ALA A 1002 -31.37 4.56 16.25
CA ALA A 1002 -30.74 5.88 16.14
C ALA A 1002 -31.57 6.96 16.86
N GLY A 1003 -30.97 7.64 17.83
CA GLY A 1003 -31.62 8.70 18.62
C GLY A 1003 -31.78 10.01 17.85
N MET A 1004 -31.03 10.18 16.76
CA MET A 1004 -31.16 11.27 15.80
C MET A 1004 -30.70 10.79 14.42
N VAL A 1005 -31.32 11.31 13.36
CA VAL A 1005 -30.88 11.11 11.97
C VAL A 1005 -30.44 12.45 11.41
N LEU A 1006 -29.22 12.51 10.90
CA LEU A 1006 -28.67 13.62 10.14
C LEU A 1006 -28.80 13.30 8.66
N ALA A 1007 -29.62 14.07 7.96
CA ALA A 1007 -29.90 13.90 6.54
C ALA A 1007 -29.62 15.19 5.79
N GLY A 1008 -29.08 15.08 4.57
CA GLY A 1008 -28.85 16.21 3.66
C GLY A 1008 -30.15 16.76 3.04
N HIS A 1009 -30.24 16.75 1.72
CA HIS A 1009 -31.35 17.39 0.99
C HIS A 1009 -32.24 16.39 0.25
N THR A 1010 -33.32 16.89 -0.36
CA THR A 1010 -34.13 16.12 -1.33
C THR A 1010 -33.71 16.51 -2.75
N HIS A 1011 -33.57 15.56 -3.66
CA HIS A 1011 -33.09 15.82 -5.03
C HIS A 1011 -34.10 16.60 -5.89
N GLY A 1012 -33.63 17.11 -7.03
CA GLY A 1012 -34.46 17.86 -8.00
C GLY A 1012 -34.80 19.31 -7.61
N GLY A 1013 -34.46 19.75 -6.40
CA GLY A 1013 -34.74 21.11 -5.91
C GLY A 1013 -36.19 21.32 -5.43
N GLN A 1014 -36.40 22.25 -4.50
CA GLN A 1014 -37.72 22.54 -3.92
C GLN A 1014 -38.12 24.00 -4.14
N VAL A 1015 -39.31 24.23 -4.69
CA VAL A 1015 -39.96 25.55 -4.62
C VAL A 1015 -40.53 25.73 -3.21
N ASN A 1016 -39.87 26.56 -2.40
CA ASN A 1016 -40.20 26.82 -1.00
C ASN A 1016 -40.88 28.19 -0.88
N LEU A 1017 -42.16 28.23 -0.50
CA LEU A 1017 -42.88 29.49 -0.33
C LEU A 1017 -42.62 30.09 1.08
N PRO A 1018 -42.29 31.39 1.17
CA PRO A 1018 -42.15 32.08 2.46
C PRO A 1018 -43.36 31.86 3.37
N GLY A 1019 -43.11 31.44 4.61
CA GLY A 1019 -44.15 31.15 5.61
C GLY A 1019 -44.94 29.85 5.43
N TYR A 1020 -44.88 29.19 4.27
CA TYR A 1020 -45.66 27.97 3.99
C TYR A 1020 -44.79 26.69 3.87
N GLY A 1021 -43.55 26.81 3.39
CA GLY A 1021 -42.64 25.69 3.19
C GLY A 1021 -42.63 25.13 1.76
N PRO A 1022 -42.10 23.91 1.54
CA PRO A 1022 -41.99 23.34 0.20
C PRO A 1022 -43.34 22.86 -0.33
N LEU A 1023 -43.64 23.22 -1.59
CA LEU A 1023 -44.88 22.84 -2.26
C LEU A 1023 -44.94 21.35 -2.62
N VAL A 1024 -43.79 20.75 -2.92
CA VAL A 1024 -43.61 19.33 -3.22
C VAL A 1024 -42.31 18.83 -2.60
N SER A 1025 -42.25 17.53 -2.33
CA SER A 1025 -41.03 16.80 -2.00
C SER A 1025 -40.79 15.77 -3.11
N ASN A 1026 -39.63 15.82 -3.76
CA ASN A 1026 -39.30 14.95 -4.90
C ASN A 1026 -38.73 13.58 -4.42
N CYS A 1027 -39.25 13.08 -3.31
CA CYS A 1027 -38.93 11.80 -2.69
C CYS A 1027 -40.18 11.29 -1.92
N ASP A 1028 -40.09 10.14 -1.27
CA ASP A 1028 -41.23 9.56 -0.52
C ASP A 1028 -41.53 10.29 0.81
N LEU A 1029 -40.63 11.15 1.29
CA LEU A 1029 -40.82 11.97 2.49
C LEU A 1029 -41.97 12.99 2.33
N PRO A 1030 -42.94 13.09 3.28
CA PRO A 1030 -43.97 14.13 3.23
C PRO A 1030 -43.40 15.57 3.31
N PRO A 1031 -43.89 16.55 2.52
CA PRO A 1031 -43.27 17.88 2.38
C PRO A 1031 -43.00 18.62 3.70
N ARG A 1032 -43.89 18.46 4.69
CA ARG A 1032 -43.77 19.09 6.01
C ARG A 1032 -42.48 18.73 6.77
N TYR A 1033 -41.85 17.61 6.45
CA TYR A 1033 -40.62 17.14 7.08
C TYR A 1033 -39.35 17.55 6.31
N ALA A 1034 -39.46 18.06 5.09
CA ALA A 1034 -38.33 18.26 4.19
C ALA A 1034 -37.50 19.54 4.46
N LYS A 1035 -37.63 20.14 5.66
CA LYS A 1035 -36.88 21.31 6.13
C LYS A 1035 -36.93 21.42 7.66
N GLY A 1036 -35.76 21.52 8.30
CA GLY A 1036 -35.63 21.75 9.75
C GLY A 1036 -35.64 20.48 10.62
N LEU A 1037 -35.51 20.65 11.93
CA LEU A 1037 -35.53 19.55 12.90
C LEU A 1037 -36.97 19.12 13.23
N HIS A 1038 -37.25 17.82 13.12
CA HIS A 1038 -38.57 17.24 13.40
C HIS A 1038 -38.49 16.07 14.38
N ARG A 1039 -39.53 15.87 15.18
CA ARG A 1039 -39.73 14.61 15.90
C ARG A 1039 -40.46 13.63 14.99
N TRP A 1040 -39.80 12.53 14.66
CA TRP A 1040 -40.44 11.44 13.92
C TRP A 1040 -41.47 10.70 14.79
N SER A 1041 -42.47 10.10 14.15
CA SER A 1041 -43.42 9.22 14.84
C SER A 1041 -43.95 8.17 13.87
N TRP A 1042 -43.96 6.90 14.30
CA TRP A 1042 -44.22 5.70 13.49
C TRP A 1042 -45.66 5.61 12.90
N ALA A 1043 -46.50 6.63 13.09
CA ALA A 1043 -47.94 6.58 12.85
C ALA A 1043 -48.37 6.68 11.37
N LEU A 1044 -47.43 6.66 10.41
CA LEU A 1044 -47.69 6.97 8.99
C LEU A 1044 -47.69 5.76 8.04
N HIS A 1045 -47.33 4.56 8.48
CA HIS A 1045 -47.40 3.33 7.67
C HIS A 1045 -48.44 2.33 8.22
N PRO A 1046 -49.67 2.25 7.63
CA PRO A 1046 -50.73 1.33 8.10
C PRO A 1046 -50.46 -0.17 7.89
N SER A 1047 -49.42 -0.53 7.12
CA SER A 1047 -49.25 -1.87 6.53
C SER A 1047 -48.45 -2.89 7.36
N ARG A 1048 -48.02 -2.56 8.60
CA ARG A 1048 -47.28 -3.49 9.48
C ARG A 1048 -47.82 -3.52 10.93
N LEU A 1049 -49.10 -3.87 11.08
CA LEU A 1049 -49.72 -4.14 12.39
C LEU A 1049 -49.64 -5.63 12.79
N SER A 1050 -48.45 -6.07 13.20
CA SER A 1050 -48.25 -7.34 13.91
C SER A 1050 -46.96 -7.30 14.74
N GLY A 1051 -46.97 -7.22 16.08
CA GLY A 1051 -48.09 -6.99 17.00
C GLY A 1051 -47.85 -7.67 18.34
N TRP A 1052 -47.60 -6.89 19.40
CA TRP A 1052 -47.62 -7.34 20.80
C TRP A 1052 -48.07 -6.18 21.70
N ARG A 1053 -49.00 -6.42 22.64
CA ARG A 1053 -49.50 -5.42 23.60
C ARG A 1053 -49.12 -5.83 25.03
N ALA A 1054 -48.24 -5.08 25.70
CA ALA A 1054 -48.03 -5.21 27.14
C ALA A 1054 -47.65 -3.88 27.83
N ARG A 1055 -48.67 -3.18 28.35
CA ARG A 1055 -48.70 -2.24 29.50
C ARG A 1055 -47.73 -1.03 29.59
N ARG A 1056 -48.37 0.14 29.75
CA ARG A 1056 -47.86 1.44 30.22
C ARG A 1056 -47.12 1.38 31.57
N LYS A 1057 -46.14 2.28 31.75
CA LYS A 1057 -46.06 3.38 32.77
C LYS A 1057 -44.90 4.31 32.31
N ARG A 1058 -45.06 5.64 32.15
CA ARG A 1058 -45.06 6.69 33.20
C ARG A 1058 -43.90 6.49 34.19
N HIS A 1059 -42.92 7.38 34.29
CA HIS A 1059 -43.06 8.85 34.21
C HIS A 1059 -42.54 9.52 32.94
#